data_AF-A0A165RVQ6-F1
#
_entry.id   AF-A0A165RVQ6-F1
#
_cell.length_a   1.000
_cell.length_b   1.000
_cell.length_c   1.000
_cell.angle_alpha   90.00
_cell.angle_beta   90.00
_cell.angle_gamma   90.00
#
_symmetry.space_group_name_H-M   'P 1'
#
loop_
_entity.id
_entity.type
_entity.pdbx_description
1 polymer ?
#
loop_
_entity_poly.entity_id
_entity_poly.type
_entity_poly.pdbx_seq_one_letter_code
_entity_poly.pdbx_strand_id
1 'polypeptide(L)'
;MEAPEGGGVTTASGDYYCEAGKTCEVDIPDGEAWAGTFIAQPQPGYVFDSWQSGGACGGQSEPCSISLLGEHTAYDIEARLIPMFRKAAGGKHAVTLNPLPTSVLIDDGLFDIREIDHIAVEDNYSTIKYFGLGDTDADGNPEVFVSGWTDGGSYIDTNGEERPANARLQVFEAGPDATELLDANELLGRSTTDGTAFIRVHDFDRNGHDDLLIIGHNESPFVPTENILFLNDGNQLTPRSIEPAMAMHEGSLADINGDGYTDIIGSAYMSSYDWSDDPAAPFSYGDAVMILINDQNGGFKAWPLRFNVSIEGSADFQKIGGQWIHTGSAVAAANLDDDPEAELVIVDAYDGSNGDVSTSSYGSSSIIIDNIRFDSSRAYGDIKPLPIPYFHKQDRFKDSQSKFLSSEFGTGRAHDIQVDLFDMDNDGDQDILVSSMLWNDDYKESAGVLQFLQNKGNGRFSDITDKALYNYNLGNQGGHDNLLMDVNGDGFIDILAVDASTRVAEPHEWTGWIGEIYRVPDQAWANEVLINTGNGKFVSTLWEGFAELDQRTESILKSYGPTYEPYFLGGQKYFPYLLADGRLGFITYGVANEREFYFDVRANSRLHTGPNATDPSRHGAAGYNEYYYLTENPDVVALVKKGEFENGLEHYLEIGKAEGRRAFAEGAVVR
;
A
#
# COMPACT_ATOMS: atom_id res chain seq x y z
N MET A 1 43.21 4.16 7.26
CA MET A 1 41.79 4.40 6.93
C MET A 1 41.74 5.32 5.72
N GLU A 2 40.97 4.96 4.70
CA GLU A 2 40.66 5.86 3.58
C GLU A 2 39.15 6.04 3.58
N ALA A 3 38.68 7.23 3.94
CA ALA A 3 37.25 7.54 3.97
C ALA A 3 36.90 8.24 2.64
N PRO A 4 36.20 7.57 1.70
CA PRO A 4 35.80 8.19 0.45
C PRO A 4 34.77 9.31 0.66
N GLU A 5 34.39 9.97 -0.43
CA GLU A 5 33.30 10.96 -0.43
C GLU A 5 31.97 10.26 -0.06
N GLY A 6 31.22 10.79 0.92
CA GLY A 6 29.95 10.22 1.39
C GLY A 6 29.91 9.77 2.87
N GLY A 7 31.03 9.73 3.59
CA GLY A 7 31.03 9.35 5.01
C GLY A 7 32.44 9.25 5.62
N GLY A 8 32.51 9.27 6.95
CA GLY A 8 33.75 9.09 7.73
C GLY A 8 33.86 7.70 8.36
N VAL A 9 34.92 7.48 9.13
CA VAL A 9 35.09 6.28 9.97
C VAL A 9 35.43 6.70 11.39
N THR A 10 34.79 6.11 12.38
CA THR A 10 35.17 6.27 13.80
C THR A 10 35.49 4.92 14.44
N THR A 11 36.17 4.91 15.59
CA THR A 11 36.25 3.71 16.42
C THR A 11 35.12 3.68 17.45
N ALA A 12 34.67 2.49 17.85
CA ALA A 12 33.66 2.32 18.89
C ALA A 12 34.06 2.96 20.23
N SER A 13 35.36 3.08 20.51
CA SER A 13 35.89 3.78 21.69
C SER A 13 35.86 5.31 21.56
N GLY A 14 35.72 5.85 20.34
CA GLY A 14 35.80 7.29 20.05
C GLY A 14 37.22 7.86 19.95
N ASP A 15 38.26 7.05 20.16
CA ASP A 15 39.66 7.51 20.17
C ASP A 15 40.17 7.98 18.79
N TYR A 16 39.58 7.46 17.71
CA TYR A 16 39.95 7.80 16.35
C TYR A 16 38.74 8.19 15.52
N TYR A 17 38.91 9.26 14.74
CA TYR A 17 37.94 9.70 13.75
C TYR A 17 38.66 10.13 12.47
N CYS A 18 38.23 9.57 11.35
CA CYS A 18 38.67 9.96 10.02
C CYS A 18 37.52 10.62 9.27
N GLU A 19 37.69 11.89 8.95
CA GLU A 19 36.71 12.70 8.20
C GLU A 19 36.53 12.19 6.76
N ALA A 20 35.34 12.42 6.20
CA ALA A 20 35.05 12.08 4.81
C ALA A 20 36.02 12.74 3.81
N GLY A 21 36.39 12.01 2.78
CA GLY A 21 37.36 12.44 1.77
C GLY A 21 38.81 12.54 2.28
N LYS A 22 39.13 11.97 3.44
CA LYS A 22 40.48 11.96 4.01
C LYS A 22 41.07 10.57 4.07
N THR A 23 42.40 10.53 4.06
CA THR A 23 43.19 9.36 4.45
C THR A 23 43.78 9.64 5.83
N CYS A 24 43.57 8.72 6.77
CA CYS A 24 44.05 8.83 8.14
C CYS A 24 44.82 7.56 8.52
N GLU A 25 45.88 7.72 9.31
CA GLU A 25 46.69 6.63 9.83
C GLU A 25 46.35 6.40 11.31
N VAL A 26 46.33 5.13 11.73
CA VAL A 26 46.15 4.74 13.13
C VAL A 26 47.48 4.16 13.57
N ASP A 27 48.15 4.87 14.47
CA ASP A 27 49.40 4.40 15.05
C ASP A 27 49.13 3.33 16.11
N ILE A 28 49.58 2.10 15.85
CA ILE A 28 49.51 0.99 16.80
C ILE A 28 50.87 0.90 17.50
N PRO A 29 50.93 0.96 18.85
CA PRO A 29 52.18 0.85 19.59
C PRO A 29 52.89 -0.48 19.34
N ASP A 30 54.20 -0.43 19.13
CA ASP A 30 55.03 -1.63 18.95
C ASP A 30 54.98 -2.55 20.18
N GLY A 31 54.81 -3.85 19.94
CA GLY A 31 54.96 -4.89 20.98
C GLY A 31 53.79 -5.06 21.97
N GLU A 32 52.66 -4.36 21.78
CA GLU A 32 51.47 -4.50 22.62
C GLU A 32 50.29 -5.15 21.88
N ALA A 33 49.48 -5.91 22.61
CA ALA A 33 48.22 -6.43 22.08
C ALA A 33 47.24 -5.26 21.88
N TRP A 34 46.57 -5.23 20.73
CA TRP A 34 45.68 -4.13 20.36
C TRP A 34 44.40 -4.67 19.70
N ALA A 35 43.27 -4.06 20.01
CA ALA A 35 42.00 -4.33 19.37
C ALA A 35 41.22 -3.03 19.14
N GLY A 36 40.55 -2.95 18.00
CA GLY A 36 39.72 -1.80 17.65
C GLY A 36 38.56 -2.22 16.76
N THR A 37 37.38 -1.70 17.05
CA THR A 37 36.19 -1.84 16.21
C THR A 37 35.92 -0.53 15.50
N PHE A 38 35.93 -0.55 14.17
CA PHE A 38 35.71 0.60 13.32
C PHE A 38 34.28 0.63 12.80
N ILE A 39 33.64 1.78 12.92
CA ILE A 39 32.25 2.02 12.55
C ILE A 39 32.26 3.06 11.42
N ALA A 40 31.66 2.71 10.28
CA ALA A 40 31.43 3.66 9.21
C ALA A 40 30.38 4.70 9.64
N GLN A 41 30.62 5.97 9.35
CA GLN A 41 29.72 7.07 9.67
C GLN A 41 29.28 7.77 8.37
N PRO A 42 28.16 7.35 7.78
CA PRO A 42 27.63 7.99 6.58
C PRO A 42 27.32 9.48 6.82
N GLN A 43 27.58 10.32 5.82
CA GLN A 43 27.07 11.70 5.80
C GLN A 43 25.59 11.72 5.40
N PRO A 44 24.84 12.80 5.68
CA PRO A 44 23.46 12.94 5.21
C PRO A 44 23.35 12.70 3.69
N GLY A 45 22.39 11.86 3.30
CA GLY A 45 22.19 11.45 1.90
C GLY A 45 23.10 10.31 1.44
N TYR A 46 23.77 9.61 2.36
CA TYR A 46 24.57 8.42 2.10
C TYR A 46 24.25 7.33 3.12
N VAL A 47 24.41 6.07 2.73
CA VAL A 47 24.35 4.90 3.61
C VAL A 47 25.63 4.09 3.46
N PHE A 48 26.04 3.42 4.54
CA PHE A 48 27.16 2.49 4.51
C PHE A 48 26.70 1.20 3.81
N ASP A 49 27.44 0.79 2.79
CA ASP A 49 27.12 -0.38 1.98
C ASP A 49 27.92 -1.60 2.49
N SER A 50 29.24 -1.52 2.40
CA SER A 50 30.14 -2.54 2.93
C SER A 50 31.56 -1.98 3.09
N TRP A 51 32.46 -2.73 3.72
CA TRP A 51 33.90 -2.48 3.58
C TRP A 51 34.38 -2.95 2.21
N GLN A 52 35.33 -2.23 1.62
CA GLN A 52 35.84 -2.55 0.28
C GLN A 52 36.52 -3.93 0.26
N SER A 53 36.12 -4.76 -0.71
CA SER A 53 36.76 -6.05 -0.99
C SER A 53 38.27 -5.91 -1.25
N GLY A 54 39.07 -6.75 -0.59
CA GLY A 54 40.54 -6.69 -0.63
C GLY A 54 41.19 -5.85 0.47
N GLY A 55 40.41 -5.19 1.32
CA GLY A 55 40.85 -4.56 2.57
C GLY A 55 40.52 -5.37 3.83
N ALA A 56 40.81 -4.81 5.01
CA ALA A 56 40.36 -5.37 6.27
C ALA A 56 38.83 -5.33 6.37
N CYS A 57 38.24 -6.46 6.77
CA CYS A 57 36.78 -6.69 6.79
C CYS A 57 36.10 -6.57 5.41
N GLY A 58 36.85 -6.62 4.31
CA GLY A 58 36.31 -6.44 2.97
C GLY A 58 35.12 -7.35 2.66
N GLY A 59 34.04 -6.75 2.14
CA GLY A 59 32.77 -7.41 1.83
C GLY A 59 31.79 -7.51 3.01
N GLN A 60 32.16 -7.08 4.22
CA GLN A 60 31.25 -7.08 5.37
C GLN A 60 30.47 -5.76 5.47
N SER A 61 29.21 -5.83 5.89
CA SER A 61 28.32 -4.69 6.17
C SER A 61 28.30 -4.27 7.64
N GLU A 62 28.95 -5.05 8.52
CA GLU A 62 29.02 -4.80 9.97
C GLU A 62 30.23 -3.95 10.39
N PRO A 63 30.24 -3.39 11.62
CA PRO A 63 31.42 -2.75 12.18
C PRO A 63 32.67 -3.66 12.11
N CYS A 64 33.75 -3.13 11.53
CA CYS A 64 34.97 -3.91 11.31
C CYS A 64 35.79 -4.04 12.59
N SER A 65 35.80 -5.24 13.17
CA SER A 65 36.61 -5.53 14.36
C SER A 65 37.95 -6.15 13.98
N ILE A 66 39.04 -5.47 14.36
CA ILE A 66 40.42 -5.92 14.15
C ILE A 66 41.05 -6.20 15.52
N SER A 67 41.73 -7.34 15.64
CA SER A 67 42.47 -7.71 16.85
C SER A 67 43.83 -8.27 16.49
N LEU A 68 44.87 -7.77 17.15
CA LEU A 68 46.26 -8.15 17.00
C LEU A 68 46.74 -8.78 18.31
N LEU A 69 47.18 -10.03 18.22
CA LEU A 69 47.64 -10.84 19.36
C LEU A 69 49.12 -11.18 19.17
N GLY A 70 50.01 -10.57 19.97
CA GLY A 70 51.44 -10.87 19.99
C GLY A 70 52.34 -9.64 19.86
N GLU A 71 53.66 -9.86 19.77
CA GLU A 71 54.63 -8.81 19.42
C GLU A 71 54.55 -8.54 17.90
N HIS A 72 54.28 -7.28 17.53
CA HIS A 72 54.21 -6.81 16.14
C HIS A 72 55.17 -5.62 15.96
N THR A 73 55.76 -5.46 14.77
CA THR A 73 56.57 -4.28 14.39
C THR A 73 55.86 -3.42 13.36
N ALA A 74 56.19 -2.13 13.29
CA ALA A 74 55.64 -1.16 12.33
C ALA A 74 55.66 -1.59 10.84
N TYR A 75 56.48 -2.58 10.45
CA TYR A 75 56.53 -3.10 9.07
C TYR A 75 55.62 -4.32 8.83
N ASP A 76 55.01 -4.88 9.87
CA ASP A 76 54.27 -6.16 9.79
C ASP A 76 52.77 -5.99 9.49
N ILE A 77 52.22 -4.76 9.55
CA ILE A 77 50.78 -4.52 9.45
C ILE A 77 50.51 -3.36 8.48
N GLU A 78 50.19 -3.70 7.22
CA GLU A 78 49.54 -2.78 6.29
C GLU A 78 48.14 -3.30 5.97
N ALA A 79 47.12 -2.73 6.62
CA ALA A 79 45.72 -3.06 6.37
C ALA A 79 44.97 -1.81 5.92
N ARG A 80 44.30 -1.90 4.76
CA ARG A 80 43.44 -0.81 4.27
C ARG A 80 42.03 -1.02 4.77
N LEU A 81 41.49 0.01 5.41
CA LEU A 81 40.12 0.06 5.89
C LEU A 81 39.41 1.16 5.11
N ILE A 82 38.53 0.76 4.19
CA ILE A 82 37.88 1.64 3.23
C ILE A 82 36.38 1.34 3.26
N PRO A 83 35.55 2.20 3.89
CA PRO A 83 34.11 2.01 3.85
C PRO A 83 33.59 2.41 2.47
N MET A 84 32.69 1.62 1.91
CA MET A 84 31.95 1.97 0.72
C MET A 84 30.65 2.65 1.16
N PHE A 85 30.47 3.90 0.73
CA PHE A 85 29.20 4.60 0.89
C PHE A 85 28.51 4.66 -0.45
N ARG A 86 27.23 4.33 -0.46
CA ARG A 86 26.34 4.63 -1.59
C ARG A 86 25.50 5.84 -1.20
N LYS A 87 25.09 6.65 -2.19
CA LYS A 87 24.06 7.66 -1.92
C LYS A 87 22.85 6.93 -1.36
N ALA A 88 22.27 7.46 -0.28
CA ALA A 88 20.99 7.02 0.20
C ALA A 88 20.04 7.13 -1.00
N ALA A 89 19.55 6.00 -1.47
CA ALA A 89 18.44 6.01 -2.39
C ALA A 89 17.20 6.41 -1.58
N GLY A 90 16.42 7.30 -2.18
CA GLY A 90 15.31 7.97 -1.55
C GLY A 90 15.01 9.24 -2.35
N GLY A 91 13.75 9.40 -2.76
CA GLY A 91 13.29 10.68 -3.31
C GLY A 91 13.47 11.80 -2.29
N LYS A 92 13.26 13.04 -2.71
CA LYS A 92 13.30 14.25 -1.86
C LYS A 92 12.49 14.12 -0.56
N HIS A 93 11.49 13.22 -0.57
CA HIS A 93 10.50 13.03 0.48
C HIS A 93 10.67 11.76 1.32
N ALA A 94 11.72 10.98 1.08
CA ALA A 94 11.99 9.72 1.79
C ALA A 94 12.34 9.99 3.27
N VAL A 95 11.29 10.11 4.09
CA VAL A 95 11.36 10.42 5.53
C VAL A 95 10.48 9.42 6.26
N THR A 96 11.04 8.78 7.26
CA THR A 96 10.31 7.88 8.16
C THR A 96 9.64 8.67 9.29
N LEU A 97 8.31 8.57 9.39
CA LEU A 97 7.53 9.10 10.51
C LEU A 97 7.71 8.22 11.74
N ASN A 98 7.95 8.85 12.89
CA ASN A 98 8.14 8.22 14.20
C ASN A 98 8.94 6.90 14.14
N PRO A 99 10.24 6.94 13.74
CA PRO A 99 11.02 5.75 13.47
C PRO A 99 11.23 4.90 14.72
N LEU A 100 11.04 3.59 14.59
CA LEU A 100 11.23 2.61 15.66
C LEU A 100 12.49 1.75 15.41
N PRO A 101 12.98 1.00 16.43
CA PRO A 101 14.03 0.01 16.24
C PRO A 101 13.60 -1.12 15.30
N THR A 102 14.54 -1.79 14.66
CA THR A 102 14.28 -2.88 13.68
C THR A 102 13.59 -4.11 14.29
N SER A 103 13.49 -4.21 15.62
CA SER A 103 12.73 -5.27 16.29
C SER A 103 11.23 -5.23 15.96
N VAL A 104 10.70 -4.13 15.41
CA VAL A 104 9.32 -4.04 14.92
C VAL A 104 9.14 -4.52 13.48
N LEU A 105 10.22 -4.85 12.76
CA LEU A 105 10.10 -5.36 11.39
C LEU A 105 9.81 -6.85 11.40
N ILE A 106 8.82 -7.30 10.62
CA ILE A 106 8.60 -8.72 10.35
C ILE A 106 9.84 -9.25 9.62
N ASP A 107 10.38 -10.38 10.10
CA ASP A 107 11.51 -11.07 9.46
C ASP A 107 11.04 -11.69 8.12
N ASP A 108 11.64 -11.27 7.01
CA ASP A 108 11.31 -11.80 5.67
C ASP A 108 11.65 -13.30 5.55
N GLY A 109 12.57 -13.80 6.38
CA GLY A 109 12.91 -15.21 6.51
C GLY A 109 11.75 -16.07 7.03
N LEU A 110 10.68 -15.46 7.56
CA LEU A 110 9.44 -16.15 7.91
C LEU A 110 8.65 -16.58 6.67
N PHE A 111 8.88 -15.98 5.51
CA PHE A 111 8.14 -16.28 4.29
C PHE A 111 8.89 -17.29 3.43
N ASP A 112 8.18 -18.29 2.92
CA ASP A 112 8.60 -19.15 1.81
C ASP A 112 8.07 -18.57 0.49
N ILE A 113 8.82 -18.77 -0.61
CA ILE A 113 8.39 -18.35 -1.95
C ILE A 113 8.37 -19.56 -2.87
N ARG A 114 7.26 -19.77 -3.56
CA ARG A 114 7.10 -20.84 -4.56
C ARG A 114 6.45 -20.29 -5.82
N GLU A 115 6.90 -20.77 -6.97
CA GLU A 115 6.16 -20.53 -8.21
C GLU A 115 4.83 -21.30 -8.17
N ILE A 116 3.74 -20.61 -8.50
CA ILE A 116 2.40 -21.19 -8.67
C ILE A 116 2.33 -21.77 -10.08
N ASP A 117 2.44 -20.89 -11.09
CA ASP A 117 2.44 -21.24 -12.50
C ASP A 117 3.01 -20.06 -13.32
N HIS A 118 3.20 -20.25 -14.62
CA HIS A 118 3.50 -19.19 -15.55
C HIS A 118 2.79 -19.37 -16.90
N ILE A 119 2.33 -18.26 -17.45
CA ILE A 119 1.50 -18.23 -18.67
C ILE A 119 2.17 -17.39 -19.74
N ALA A 120 1.93 -17.71 -21.01
CA ALA A 120 2.43 -16.89 -22.12
C ALA A 120 1.77 -15.50 -22.08
N VAL A 121 2.55 -14.45 -22.29
CA VAL A 121 2.03 -13.10 -22.52
C VAL A 121 1.50 -13.06 -23.95
N GLU A 122 0.18 -13.07 -24.10
CA GLU A 122 -0.50 -13.01 -25.40
C GLU A 122 -0.99 -11.59 -25.72
N ASP A 123 -1.05 -10.72 -24.70
CA ASP A 123 -1.53 -9.36 -24.80
C ASP A 123 -0.37 -8.39 -25.04
N ASN A 124 -0.56 -7.45 -25.96
CA ASN A 124 0.45 -6.42 -26.26
C ASN A 124 0.41 -5.22 -25.29
N TYR A 125 -0.42 -5.28 -24.25
CA TYR A 125 -0.74 -4.15 -23.37
C TYR A 125 -0.43 -4.49 -21.91
N SER A 126 0.06 -3.51 -21.16
CA SER A 126 0.21 -3.64 -19.71
C SER A 126 -1.15 -3.60 -19.02
N THR A 127 -1.34 -4.45 -18.00
CA THR A 127 -2.56 -4.43 -17.19
C THR A 127 -2.26 -3.80 -15.83
N ILE A 128 -3.05 -2.80 -15.43
CA ILE A 128 -3.07 -2.27 -14.07
C ILE A 128 -4.00 -3.17 -13.26
N LYS A 129 -3.43 -3.97 -12.36
CA LYS A 129 -4.15 -5.05 -11.68
C LYS A 129 -4.79 -4.60 -10.38
N TYR A 130 -5.94 -5.17 -10.10
CA TYR A 130 -6.76 -5.07 -8.90
C TYR A 130 -7.13 -6.48 -8.45
N PHE A 131 -7.58 -6.62 -7.20
CA PHE A 131 -7.94 -7.91 -6.67
C PHE A 131 -9.19 -7.89 -5.80
N GLY A 132 -9.76 -9.07 -5.61
CA GLY A 132 -10.75 -9.37 -4.58
C GLY A 132 -10.50 -10.76 -4.01
N LEU A 133 -10.90 -10.99 -2.77
CA LEU A 133 -10.75 -12.28 -2.09
C LEU A 133 -12.00 -12.67 -1.32
N GLY A 134 -12.25 -13.98 -1.19
CA GLY A 134 -13.31 -14.57 -0.36
C GLY A 134 -13.35 -16.09 -0.53
N ASP A 135 -14.35 -16.77 0.03
CA ASP A 135 -14.46 -18.24 0.03
C ASP A 135 -15.69 -18.66 -0.79
N THR A 136 -15.52 -18.67 -2.11
CA THR A 136 -16.61 -18.88 -3.08
C THR A 136 -17.01 -20.35 -3.20
N ASP A 137 -16.18 -21.31 -2.82
CA ASP A 137 -16.57 -22.72 -2.81
C ASP A 137 -16.92 -23.28 -1.41
N ALA A 138 -16.77 -22.45 -0.37
CA ALA A 138 -17.05 -22.74 1.02
C ALA A 138 -16.21 -23.88 1.60
N ASP A 139 -14.98 -24.07 1.11
CA ASP A 139 -14.04 -25.07 1.60
C ASP A 139 -13.14 -24.57 2.74
N GLY A 140 -13.17 -23.26 3.01
CA GLY A 140 -12.40 -22.58 4.05
C GLY A 140 -11.03 -22.04 3.59
N ASN A 141 -10.66 -22.24 2.33
CA ASN A 141 -9.52 -21.61 1.68
C ASN A 141 -10.01 -20.37 0.92
N PRO A 142 -9.24 -19.28 0.91
CA PRO A 142 -9.66 -18.11 0.16
C PRO A 142 -9.30 -18.24 -1.33
N GLU A 143 -10.26 -17.94 -2.18
CA GLU A 143 -10.03 -17.61 -3.57
C GLU A 143 -9.56 -16.16 -3.69
N VAL A 144 -8.55 -15.93 -4.54
CA VAL A 144 -8.05 -14.62 -4.91
C VAL A 144 -8.30 -14.39 -6.40
N PHE A 145 -9.14 -13.43 -6.71
CA PHE A 145 -9.48 -13.03 -8.07
C PHE A 145 -8.63 -11.83 -8.47
N VAL A 146 -7.87 -11.95 -9.54
CA VAL A 146 -6.99 -10.88 -10.06
C VAL A 146 -7.37 -10.56 -11.50
N SER A 147 -7.71 -9.31 -11.74
CA SER A 147 -7.89 -8.75 -13.08
C SER A 147 -7.51 -7.28 -13.04
N GLY A 148 -7.90 -6.48 -14.03
CA GLY A 148 -7.49 -5.09 -14.09
C GLY A 148 -8.02 -4.41 -15.32
N TRP A 149 -7.41 -3.29 -15.70
CA TRP A 149 -7.67 -2.60 -16.96
C TRP A 149 -6.38 -2.45 -17.78
N THR A 150 -6.51 -2.33 -19.10
CA THR A 150 -5.35 -2.33 -20.01
C THR A 150 -4.89 -0.92 -20.34
N ASP A 151 -3.65 -0.60 -19.98
CA ASP A 151 -3.03 0.69 -20.29
C ASP A 151 -2.61 0.76 -21.77
N GLY A 152 -3.14 1.77 -22.46
CA GLY A 152 -2.94 1.98 -23.90
C GLY A 152 -3.59 0.92 -24.81
N GLY A 153 -4.47 0.06 -24.30
CA GLY A 153 -5.09 -1.03 -25.03
C GLY A 153 -6.48 -0.74 -25.57
N SER A 154 -6.63 -0.51 -26.88
CA SER A 154 -7.95 -0.37 -27.51
C SER A 154 -8.07 -1.05 -28.87
N TYR A 155 -9.31 -1.38 -29.25
CA TYR A 155 -9.65 -1.85 -30.60
C TYR A 155 -10.99 -1.26 -31.06
N ILE A 156 -11.24 -1.27 -32.37
CA ILE A 156 -12.53 -0.88 -32.94
C ILE A 156 -13.36 -2.15 -33.18
N ASP A 157 -14.54 -2.22 -32.56
CA ASP A 157 -15.44 -3.35 -32.69
C ASP A 157 -16.17 -3.41 -34.05
N THR A 158 -17.02 -4.43 -34.23
CA THR A 158 -17.77 -4.63 -35.49
C THR A 158 -18.82 -3.57 -35.76
N ASN A 159 -19.22 -2.79 -34.74
CA ASN A 159 -20.15 -1.67 -34.85
C ASN A 159 -19.42 -0.34 -35.10
N GLY A 160 -18.08 -0.33 -35.06
CA GLY A 160 -17.27 0.87 -35.24
C GLY A 160 -17.05 1.64 -33.94
N GLU A 161 -17.32 1.04 -32.79
CA GLU A 161 -17.12 1.64 -31.47
C GLU A 161 -15.73 1.27 -30.93
N GLU A 162 -15.08 2.22 -30.24
CA GLU A 162 -13.82 1.94 -29.57
C GLU A 162 -14.08 1.17 -28.27
N ARG A 163 -13.35 0.07 -28.10
CA ARG A 163 -13.45 -0.85 -26.96
C ARG A 163 -12.08 -1.03 -26.31
N PRO A 164 -12.03 -1.24 -24.98
CA PRO A 164 -10.80 -1.60 -24.30
C PRO A 164 -10.30 -2.96 -24.78
N ALA A 165 -8.98 -3.15 -24.79
CA ALA A 165 -8.43 -4.49 -24.89
C ALA A 165 -8.77 -5.26 -23.60
N ASN A 166 -9.20 -6.51 -23.76
CA ASN A 166 -9.59 -7.33 -22.62
C ASN A 166 -8.42 -7.53 -21.65
N ALA A 167 -8.69 -7.41 -20.35
CA ALA A 167 -7.74 -7.74 -19.30
C ALA A 167 -7.93 -9.20 -18.87
N ARG A 168 -6.84 -9.90 -18.57
CA ARG A 168 -6.92 -11.29 -18.10
C ARG A 168 -7.60 -11.37 -16.74
N LEU A 169 -8.32 -12.47 -16.53
CA LEU A 169 -8.92 -12.83 -15.25
C LEU A 169 -8.23 -14.11 -14.74
N GLN A 170 -7.57 -14.00 -13.61
CA GLN A 170 -6.88 -15.09 -12.94
C GLN A 170 -7.56 -15.36 -11.61
N VAL A 171 -7.71 -16.64 -11.29
CA VAL A 171 -8.33 -17.09 -10.05
C VAL A 171 -7.35 -18.03 -9.38
N PHE A 172 -7.03 -17.75 -8.13
CA PHE A 172 -6.14 -18.58 -7.33
C PHE A 172 -6.89 -19.12 -6.14
N GLU A 173 -6.62 -20.36 -5.75
CA GLU A 173 -7.09 -20.95 -4.49
C GLU A 173 -5.89 -21.06 -3.55
N ALA A 174 -5.93 -20.35 -2.41
CA ALA A 174 -4.86 -20.39 -1.43
C ALA A 174 -5.11 -21.50 -0.40
N GLY A 175 -4.82 -22.75 -0.77
CA GLY A 175 -4.90 -23.89 0.13
C GLY A 175 -3.82 -23.87 1.24
N PRO A 176 -3.89 -24.75 2.25
CA PRO A 176 -2.97 -24.74 3.40
C PRO A 176 -1.52 -25.08 3.05
N ASP A 177 -1.28 -25.86 1.99
CA ASP A 177 0.05 -26.36 1.62
C ASP A 177 0.68 -25.64 0.41
N ALA A 178 -0.17 -25.16 -0.51
CA ALA A 178 0.21 -24.44 -1.72
C ALA A 178 -0.97 -23.59 -2.21
N THR A 179 -0.67 -22.56 -2.99
CA THR A 179 -1.64 -21.84 -3.81
C THR A 179 -1.70 -22.45 -5.21
N GLU A 180 -2.90 -22.65 -5.75
CA GLU A 180 -3.12 -23.21 -7.08
C GLU A 180 -3.76 -22.18 -8.01
N LEU A 181 -3.43 -22.21 -9.31
CA LEU A 181 -4.09 -21.41 -10.33
C LEU A 181 -5.29 -22.21 -10.88
N LEU A 182 -6.49 -21.66 -10.74
CA LEU A 182 -7.74 -22.25 -11.25
C LEU A 182 -8.04 -21.78 -12.69
N ASP A 183 -8.77 -22.60 -13.44
CA ASP A 183 -9.25 -22.22 -14.77
C ASP A 183 -10.47 -21.29 -14.64
N ALA A 184 -10.23 -19.99 -14.83
CA ALA A 184 -11.27 -18.97 -14.79
C ALA A 184 -12.42 -19.24 -15.79
N ASN A 185 -12.14 -19.82 -16.95
CA ASN A 185 -13.17 -20.12 -17.93
C ASN A 185 -14.03 -21.32 -17.52
N GLU A 186 -13.47 -22.32 -16.84
CA GLU A 186 -14.26 -23.40 -16.25
C GLU A 186 -15.14 -22.90 -15.10
N LEU A 187 -14.62 -22.02 -14.25
CA LEU A 187 -15.33 -21.49 -13.08
C LEU A 187 -16.40 -20.44 -13.43
N LEU A 188 -16.08 -19.51 -14.32
CA LEU A 188 -16.87 -18.29 -14.59
C LEU A 188 -17.43 -18.24 -16.01
N GLY A 189 -17.07 -19.19 -16.88
CA GLY A 189 -17.43 -19.17 -18.30
C GLY A 189 -16.68 -18.12 -19.12
N ARG A 190 -15.63 -17.50 -18.56
CA ARG A 190 -14.75 -16.52 -19.23
C ARG A 190 -13.38 -16.44 -18.55
N SER A 191 -12.35 -16.06 -19.30
CA SER A 191 -10.97 -15.87 -18.80
C SER A 191 -10.46 -14.44 -18.89
N THR A 192 -11.32 -13.48 -19.27
CA THR A 192 -10.96 -12.07 -19.41
C THR A 192 -12.12 -11.15 -19.00
N THR A 193 -11.81 -9.94 -18.55
CA THR A 193 -12.76 -8.84 -18.33
C THR A 193 -12.59 -7.77 -19.41
N ASP A 194 -13.58 -6.89 -19.55
CA ASP A 194 -13.47 -5.67 -20.39
C ASP A 194 -12.67 -4.56 -19.68
N GLY A 195 -12.06 -4.86 -18.53
CA GLY A 195 -11.46 -3.89 -17.64
C GLY A 195 -12.21 -3.80 -16.31
N THR A 196 -11.48 -3.76 -15.19
CA THR A 196 -12.02 -3.55 -13.84
C THR A 196 -11.01 -2.86 -12.92
N ALA A 197 -11.53 -2.11 -11.96
CA ALA A 197 -10.80 -1.57 -10.81
C ALA A 197 -11.48 -1.94 -9.49
N PHE A 198 -12.51 -2.79 -9.52
CA PHE A 198 -13.32 -3.08 -8.34
C PHE A 198 -13.88 -4.50 -8.42
N ILE A 199 -13.20 -5.39 -7.70
CA ILE A 199 -13.58 -6.80 -7.53
C ILE A 199 -13.93 -7.02 -6.06
N ARG A 200 -15.08 -7.60 -5.76
CA ARG A 200 -15.50 -7.90 -4.38
C ARG A 200 -16.14 -9.28 -4.31
N VAL A 201 -15.89 -9.97 -3.20
CA VAL A 201 -16.50 -11.26 -2.90
C VAL A 201 -17.36 -11.07 -1.65
N HIS A 202 -18.66 -11.36 -1.77
CA HIS A 202 -19.64 -11.13 -0.71
C HIS A 202 -20.95 -11.87 -1.02
N ASP A 203 -21.67 -12.30 0.00
CA ASP A 203 -23.02 -12.88 -0.11
C ASP A 203 -24.08 -11.78 -0.34
N PHE A 204 -24.33 -11.37 -1.59
CA PHE A 204 -25.25 -10.28 -1.94
C PHE A 204 -26.72 -10.68 -1.91
N ASP A 205 -27.04 -11.96 -2.09
CA ASP A 205 -28.41 -12.48 -2.04
C ASP A 205 -28.79 -13.13 -0.69
N ARG A 206 -27.82 -13.22 0.23
CA ARG A 206 -27.94 -13.72 1.60
C ARG A 206 -28.27 -15.21 1.67
N ASN A 207 -27.78 -16.00 0.74
CA ASN A 207 -28.00 -17.44 0.69
C ASN A 207 -26.97 -18.26 1.50
N GLY A 208 -25.93 -17.60 2.04
CA GLY A 208 -24.86 -18.20 2.82
C GLY A 208 -23.65 -18.66 2.01
N HIS A 209 -23.59 -18.33 0.73
CA HIS A 209 -22.45 -18.55 -0.15
C HIS A 209 -21.96 -17.22 -0.72
N ASP A 210 -20.64 -17.05 -0.77
CA ASP A 210 -20.07 -15.82 -1.30
C ASP A 210 -20.25 -15.73 -2.83
N ASP A 211 -20.78 -14.60 -3.30
CA ASP A 211 -20.86 -14.25 -4.72
C ASP A 211 -19.62 -13.46 -5.15
N LEU A 212 -19.37 -13.39 -6.47
CA LEU A 212 -18.28 -12.59 -7.04
C LEU A 212 -18.84 -11.39 -7.82
N LEU A 213 -18.50 -10.17 -7.40
CA LEU A 213 -18.79 -8.93 -8.10
C LEU A 213 -17.55 -8.44 -8.86
N ILE A 214 -17.72 -8.14 -10.15
CA ILE A 214 -16.73 -7.45 -10.98
C ILE A 214 -17.43 -6.25 -11.63
N ILE A 215 -17.05 -5.04 -11.22
CA ILE A 215 -17.55 -3.80 -11.82
C ILE A 215 -16.62 -3.34 -12.94
N GLY A 216 -17.19 -2.88 -14.04
CA GLY A 216 -16.48 -2.43 -15.22
C GLY A 216 -15.68 -1.14 -14.96
N HIS A 217 -14.44 -1.11 -15.43
CA HIS A 217 -13.58 0.08 -15.45
C HIS A 217 -12.57 0.04 -16.58
N ASN A 218 -12.33 1.17 -17.24
CA ASN A 218 -11.16 1.32 -18.10
C ASN A 218 -10.81 2.80 -18.34
N GLU A 219 -9.51 3.11 -18.48
CA GLU A 219 -9.02 4.46 -18.75
C GLU A 219 -8.50 4.66 -20.20
N SER A 220 -8.29 3.59 -20.95
CA SER A 220 -7.71 3.62 -22.30
C SER A 220 -8.39 2.60 -23.22
N PRO A 221 -9.56 2.91 -23.83
CA PRO A 221 -10.27 4.19 -23.78
C PRO A 221 -11.14 4.30 -22.52
N PHE A 222 -11.42 5.54 -22.10
CA PHE A 222 -12.49 5.83 -21.15
C PHE A 222 -13.84 5.55 -21.83
N VAL A 223 -14.43 4.39 -21.54
CA VAL A 223 -15.77 4.00 -22.00
C VAL A 223 -16.46 3.17 -20.91
N PRO A 224 -17.80 3.24 -20.77
CA PRO A 224 -18.52 2.35 -19.88
C PRO A 224 -18.35 0.89 -20.32
N THR A 225 -17.98 0.02 -19.39
CA THR A 225 -17.86 -1.43 -19.58
C THR A 225 -18.86 -2.17 -18.69
N GLU A 226 -19.02 -3.47 -18.95
CA GLU A 226 -20.02 -4.28 -18.27
C GLU A 226 -19.72 -4.46 -16.77
N ASN A 227 -20.78 -4.51 -15.98
CA ASN A 227 -20.74 -4.89 -14.57
C ASN A 227 -21.37 -6.28 -14.45
N ILE A 228 -20.72 -7.20 -13.76
CA ILE A 228 -21.18 -8.58 -13.61
C ILE A 228 -21.16 -8.97 -12.15
N LEU A 229 -22.30 -9.47 -11.67
CA LEU A 229 -22.41 -10.24 -10.45
C LEU A 229 -22.54 -11.71 -10.81
N PHE A 230 -21.62 -12.53 -10.31
CA PHE A 230 -21.69 -13.98 -10.37
C PHE A 230 -22.34 -14.50 -9.10
N LEU A 231 -23.64 -14.82 -9.19
CA LEU A 231 -24.41 -15.35 -8.07
C LEU A 231 -24.05 -16.81 -7.82
N ASN A 232 -23.78 -17.16 -6.58
CA ASN A 232 -23.35 -18.48 -6.15
C ASN A 232 -24.53 -19.26 -5.56
N ASP A 233 -24.93 -20.35 -6.21
CA ASP A 233 -26.01 -21.22 -5.70
C ASP A 233 -25.53 -22.36 -4.76
N GLY A 234 -24.25 -22.30 -4.37
CA GLY A 234 -23.54 -23.34 -3.62
C GLY A 234 -22.98 -24.48 -4.46
N ASN A 235 -23.19 -24.47 -5.79
CA ASN A 235 -22.53 -25.39 -6.72
C ASN A 235 -21.83 -24.68 -7.87
N GLN A 236 -22.34 -23.53 -8.31
CA GLN A 236 -21.78 -22.79 -9.44
C GLN A 236 -22.02 -21.29 -9.33
N LEU A 237 -21.11 -20.53 -9.94
CA LEU A 237 -21.19 -19.09 -10.12
C LEU A 237 -21.91 -18.77 -11.44
N THR A 238 -23.08 -18.12 -11.33
CA THR A 238 -23.94 -17.79 -12.48
C THR A 238 -23.91 -16.29 -12.76
N PRO A 239 -23.46 -15.84 -13.96
CA PRO A 239 -23.31 -14.42 -14.25
C PRO A 239 -24.66 -13.72 -14.44
N ARG A 240 -24.74 -12.49 -13.93
CA ARG A 240 -25.84 -11.54 -14.11
C ARG A 240 -25.27 -10.14 -14.34
N SER A 241 -25.67 -9.52 -15.44
CA SER A 241 -25.29 -8.13 -15.73
C SER A 241 -26.00 -7.15 -14.81
N ILE A 242 -25.28 -6.12 -14.39
CA ILE A 242 -25.81 -4.99 -13.61
C ILE A 242 -25.80 -3.74 -14.48
N GLU A 243 -26.94 -3.04 -14.53
CA GLU A 243 -27.08 -1.78 -15.26
C GLU A 243 -27.15 -0.59 -14.30
N PRO A 244 -26.67 0.59 -14.71
CA PRO A 244 -26.04 0.89 -16.01
C PRO A 244 -24.63 0.28 -16.11
N ALA A 245 -24.15 -0.04 -17.31
CA ALA A 245 -22.71 -0.21 -17.58
C ALA A 245 -21.92 1.05 -17.15
N MET A 246 -20.72 0.88 -16.61
CA MET A 246 -19.92 1.96 -16.00
C MET A 246 -18.42 1.84 -16.29
N ALA A 247 -17.71 2.96 -16.17
CA ALA A 247 -16.28 2.98 -15.92
C ALA A 247 -16.09 3.41 -14.45
N MET A 248 -16.37 2.50 -13.52
CA MET A 248 -16.33 2.74 -12.09
C MET A 248 -14.91 2.55 -11.57
N HIS A 249 -14.31 3.61 -11.08
CA HIS A 249 -13.08 3.52 -10.29
C HIS A 249 -13.41 3.01 -8.88
N GLU A 250 -12.57 3.29 -7.89
CA GLU A 250 -12.72 2.84 -6.51
C GLU A 250 -14.11 3.09 -5.90
N GLY A 251 -14.46 2.21 -4.97
CA GLY A 251 -15.76 2.17 -4.31
C GLY A 251 -15.76 1.35 -3.02
N SER A 252 -16.96 1.08 -2.51
CA SER A 252 -17.17 0.31 -1.30
C SER A 252 -18.49 -0.45 -1.33
N LEU A 253 -18.63 -1.38 -0.39
CA LEU A 253 -19.86 -2.10 -0.11
C LEU A 253 -20.41 -1.59 1.24
N ALA A 254 -21.71 -1.26 1.29
CA ALA A 254 -22.38 -0.86 2.52
C ALA A 254 -23.90 -1.07 2.40
N ASP A 255 -24.62 -1.17 3.51
CA ASP A 255 -26.08 -1.08 3.55
C ASP A 255 -26.47 0.39 3.75
N ILE A 256 -26.73 1.11 2.67
CA ILE A 256 -26.94 2.57 2.71
C ILE A 256 -28.36 2.90 3.12
N ASN A 257 -29.31 2.04 2.74
CA ASN A 257 -30.73 2.27 2.96
C ASN A 257 -31.27 1.61 4.25
N GLY A 258 -30.44 0.82 4.94
CA GLY A 258 -30.74 0.15 6.20
C GLY A 258 -31.70 -1.04 6.06
N ASP A 259 -31.79 -1.67 4.88
CA ASP A 259 -32.69 -2.79 4.62
C ASP A 259 -32.07 -4.17 4.91
N GLY A 260 -30.78 -4.19 5.27
CA GLY A 260 -30.01 -5.37 5.61
C GLY A 260 -29.45 -6.13 4.40
N TYR A 261 -29.49 -5.56 3.20
CA TYR A 261 -28.79 -6.05 2.01
C TYR A 261 -27.63 -5.12 1.65
N THR A 262 -26.57 -5.72 1.11
CA THR A 262 -25.37 -4.97 0.73
C THR A 262 -25.60 -4.25 -0.59
N ASP A 263 -25.44 -2.92 -0.56
CA ASP A 263 -25.43 -2.02 -1.71
C ASP A 263 -23.99 -1.80 -2.22
N ILE A 264 -23.87 -1.23 -3.42
CA ILE A 264 -22.58 -0.88 -4.04
C ILE A 264 -22.52 0.63 -4.25
N ILE A 265 -21.40 1.25 -3.88
CA ILE A 265 -21.13 2.66 -4.15
C ILE A 265 -19.79 2.78 -4.84
N GLY A 266 -19.70 3.59 -5.88
CA GLY A 266 -18.40 3.85 -6.50
C GLY A 266 -18.37 5.10 -7.36
N SER A 267 -17.16 5.55 -7.66
CA SER A 267 -16.89 6.71 -8.50
C SER A 267 -16.93 6.30 -9.98
N ALA A 268 -18.06 6.50 -10.65
CA ALA A 268 -18.20 6.25 -12.07
C ALA A 268 -17.72 7.46 -12.89
N TYR A 269 -16.56 7.33 -13.54
CA TYR A 269 -16.05 8.34 -14.46
C TYR A 269 -16.85 8.41 -15.75
N MET A 270 -17.51 7.32 -16.12
CA MET A 270 -18.50 7.28 -17.19
C MET A 270 -19.59 6.26 -16.89
N SER A 271 -20.78 6.46 -17.43
CA SER A 271 -21.87 5.49 -17.32
C SER A 271 -22.82 5.55 -18.51
N SER A 272 -23.51 4.44 -18.75
CA SER A 272 -24.59 4.34 -19.74
C SER A 272 -25.96 4.78 -19.20
N TYR A 273 -26.00 5.37 -17.99
CA TYR A 273 -27.25 5.82 -17.36
C TYR A 273 -27.99 6.85 -18.24
N ASP A 274 -29.32 6.81 -18.23
CA ASP A 274 -30.14 7.78 -18.97
C ASP A 274 -30.23 9.11 -18.22
N TRP A 275 -29.48 10.09 -18.71
CA TRP A 275 -29.42 11.44 -18.15
C TRP A 275 -30.50 12.40 -18.69
N SER A 276 -31.44 11.93 -19.53
CA SER A 276 -32.38 12.81 -20.24
C SER A 276 -33.31 13.63 -19.33
N ASP A 277 -33.61 13.12 -18.14
CA ASP A 277 -34.41 13.80 -17.12
C ASP A 277 -33.57 14.72 -16.21
N ASP A 278 -32.27 14.91 -16.49
CA ASP A 278 -31.37 15.76 -15.73
C ASP A 278 -31.22 17.16 -16.32
N PRO A 279 -31.77 18.20 -15.67
CA PRO A 279 -31.58 19.58 -16.14
C PRO A 279 -30.12 20.03 -16.08
N ALA A 280 -29.23 19.32 -15.37
CA ALA A 280 -27.78 19.51 -15.34
C ALA A 280 -27.01 18.70 -16.41
N ALA A 281 -27.67 17.77 -17.11
CA ALA A 281 -27.08 16.92 -18.14
C ALA A 281 -26.29 17.62 -19.26
N PRO A 282 -26.61 18.85 -19.73
CA PRO A 282 -25.86 19.45 -20.84
C PRO A 282 -24.38 19.71 -20.53
N PHE A 283 -23.96 19.55 -19.28
CA PHE A 283 -22.59 19.80 -18.80
C PHE A 283 -21.92 18.56 -18.15
N SER A 284 -22.59 17.40 -18.03
CA SER A 284 -22.03 16.19 -17.41
C SER A 284 -21.69 15.13 -18.47
N TYR A 285 -20.50 14.53 -18.37
CA TYR A 285 -20.00 13.48 -19.28
C TYR A 285 -20.56 12.09 -18.94
N GLY A 286 -21.69 12.01 -18.23
CA GLY A 286 -22.24 10.76 -17.73
C GLY A 286 -21.49 10.21 -16.51
N ASP A 287 -20.74 11.07 -15.84
CA ASP A 287 -19.97 10.82 -14.62
C ASP A 287 -20.79 11.06 -13.35
N ALA A 288 -20.61 10.20 -12.35
CA ALA A 288 -21.30 10.28 -11.07
C ALA A 288 -20.63 9.42 -10.00
N VAL A 289 -20.72 9.81 -8.73
CA VAL A 289 -20.80 8.80 -7.68
C VAL A 289 -22.12 8.04 -7.88
N MET A 290 -22.02 6.75 -8.14
CA MET A 290 -23.15 5.85 -8.41
C MET A 290 -23.45 5.04 -7.17
N ILE A 291 -24.71 5.09 -6.74
CA ILE A 291 -25.25 4.25 -5.66
C ILE A 291 -26.12 3.17 -6.32
N LEU A 292 -25.74 1.91 -6.19
CA LEU A 292 -26.50 0.77 -6.68
C LEU A 292 -27.14 0.08 -5.46
N ILE A 293 -28.44 0.34 -5.26
CA ILE A 293 -29.19 -0.27 -4.16
C ILE A 293 -29.63 -1.68 -4.55
N ASN A 294 -29.38 -2.66 -3.69
CA ASN A 294 -29.78 -4.04 -3.89
C ASN A 294 -31.32 -4.15 -3.96
N ASP A 295 -31.81 -4.80 -5.01
CA ASP A 295 -33.26 -4.95 -5.23
C ASP A 295 -33.89 -6.13 -4.47
N GLN A 296 -33.09 -6.82 -3.64
CA GLN A 296 -33.44 -8.01 -2.85
C GLN A 296 -33.89 -9.21 -3.71
N ASN A 297 -33.69 -9.13 -5.02
CA ASN A 297 -34.03 -10.15 -6.02
C ASN A 297 -32.80 -10.46 -6.89
N GLY A 298 -31.60 -10.33 -6.30
CA GLY A 298 -30.30 -10.61 -6.92
C GLY A 298 -29.87 -9.59 -7.98
N GLY A 299 -30.44 -8.39 -7.97
CA GLY A 299 -30.05 -7.29 -8.85
C GLY A 299 -29.88 -5.98 -8.10
N PHE A 300 -29.64 -4.91 -8.85
CA PHE A 300 -29.47 -3.57 -8.28
C PHE A 300 -30.24 -2.55 -9.08
N LYS A 301 -30.60 -1.45 -8.43
CA LYS A 301 -31.10 -0.25 -9.07
C LYS A 301 -30.19 0.93 -8.76
N ALA A 302 -29.88 1.70 -9.80
CA ALA A 302 -28.94 2.82 -9.72
C ALA A 302 -29.60 4.14 -9.34
N TRP A 303 -28.90 4.91 -8.50
CA TRP A 303 -29.16 6.30 -8.17
C TRP A 303 -27.84 7.09 -8.26
N PRO A 304 -27.69 7.98 -9.24
CA PRO A 304 -26.56 8.89 -9.27
C PRO A 304 -26.70 9.96 -8.18
N LEU A 305 -25.60 10.25 -7.49
CA LEU A 305 -25.53 11.32 -6.50
C LEU A 305 -25.43 12.69 -7.19
N ARG A 306 -26.23 13.67 -6.75
CA ARG A 306 -26.31 15.01 -7.36
C ARG A 306 -26.51 16.12 -6.32
N PHE A 307 -25.85 17.26 -6.54
CA PHE A 307 -25.99 18.46 -5.71
C PHE A 307 -26.09 19.73 -6.56
N ASN A 308 -26.92 20.67 -6.13
CA ASN A 308 -26.99 22.02 -6.71
C ASN A 308 -26.61 23.09 -5.68
N VAL A 309 -25.46 22.92 -5.02
CA VAL A 309 -24.97 23.81 -3.97
C VAL A 309 -23.44 23.87 -3.94
N SER A 310 -22.88 25.02 -3.54
CA SER A 310 -21.44 25.23 -3.34
C SER A 310 -20.93 24.65 -2.02
N ILE A 311 -19.72 24.07 -2.00
CA ILE A 311 -19.06 23.55 -0.78
C ILE A 311 -18.62 24.70 0.14
N GLU A 312 -19.10 24.73 1.38
CA GLU A 312 -18.76 25.79 2.36
C GLU A 312 -17.33 25.61 2.90
N GLY A 313 -16.45 26.61 2.72
CA GLY A 313 -15.15 26.70 3.40
C GLY A 313 -13.87 26.46 2.59
N SER A 314 -13.93 26.22 1.28
CA SER A 314 -12.71 26.16 0.43
C SER A 314 -12.08 27.56 0.25
N ALA A 315 -10.75 27.68 0.14
CA ALA A 315 -10.11 29.00 -0.03
C ALA A 315 -10.49 29.69 -1.36
N ASP A 316 -11.02 28.93 -2.31
CA ASP A 316 -11.54 29.39 -3.61
C ASP A 316 -13.02 29.83 -3.57
N PHE A 317 -13.66 29.71 -2.40
CA PHE A 317 -15.10 29.88 -2.17
C PHE A 317 -15.69 31.25 -2.54
N GLN A 318 -14.90 32.34 -2.60
CA GLN A 318 -15.43 33.67 -2.94
C GLN A 318 -15.52 34.00 -4.44
N LYS A 319 -15.10 33.09 -5.34
CA LYS A 319 -15.07 33.36 -6.78
C LYS A 319 -16.17 32.70 -7.62
N ILE A 320 -16.92 31.72 -7.11
CA ILE A 320 -17.56 30.72 -7.97
C ILE A 320 -19.08 30.66 -7.74
N GLY A 321 -19.85 31.02 -8.76
CA GLY A 321 -21.32 31.01 -8.74
C GLY A 321 -21.91 29.69 -9.24
N GLY A 322 -22.24 28.78 -8.32
CA GLY A 322 -23.17 27.64 -8.52
C GLY A 322 -22.75 26.56 -9.53
N GLN A 323 -21.87 25.63 -9.13
CA GLN A 323 -21.47 24.44 -9.92
C GLN A 323 -21.47 23.15 -9.07
N TRP A 324 -21.40 21.99 -9.74
CA TRP A 324 -21.77 20.63 -9.27
C TRP A 324 -20.59 19.80 -8.76
N ILE A 325 -20.83 18.86 -7.84
CA ILE A 325 -19.93 17.73 -7.56
C ILE A 325 -20.33 16.59 -8.50
N HIS A 326 -19.36 16.09 -9.27
CA HIS A 326 -19.59 15.06 -10.28
C HIS A 326 -19.17 13.68 -9.77
N THR A 327 -17.89 13.51 -9.43
CA THR A 327 -17.27 12.25 -8.99
C THR A 327 -16.04 12.58 -8.14
N GLY A 328 -15.44 11.58 -7.50
CA GLY A 328 -14.10 11.66 -6.89
C GLY A 328 -13.23 10.50 -7.34
N SER A 329 -12.05 10.33 -6.76
CA SER A 329 -11.20 9.17 -7.06
C SER A 329 -11.65 7.91 -6.34
N ALA A 330 -12.18 8.04 -5.13
CA ALA A 330 -12.76 6.94 -4.36
C ALA A 330 -13.95 7.41 -3.51
N VAL A 331 -14.79 6.47 -3.14
CA VAL A 331 -15.93 6.69 -2.24
C VAL A 331 -16.14 5.51 -1.31
N ALA A 332 -16.32 5.81 -0.02
CA ALA A 332 -16.68 4.84 1.00
C ALA A 332 -17.99 5.22 1.69
N ALA A 333 -18.69 4.23 2.24
CA ALA A 333 -19.94 4.45 2.96
C ALA A 333 -19.95 3.72 4.31
N ALA A 334 -20.31 4.42 5.38
CA ALA A 334 -20.51 3.87 6.72
C ALA A 334 -21.30 4.86 7.57
N ASN A 335 -21.78 4.42 8.73
CA ASN A 335 -22.32 5.32 9.74
C ASN A 335 -21.16 6.04 10.46
N LEU A 336 -21.11 7.36 10.32
CA LEU A 336 -20.05 8.25 10.82
C LEU A 336 -20.53 9.17 11.95
N ASP A 337 -21.82 9.17 12.27
CA ASP A 337 -22.38 10.00 13.33
C ASP A 337 -23.33 9.26 14.28
N ASP A 338 -24.19 9.99 15.00
CA ASP A 338 -25.00 9.39 16.06
C ASP A 338 -26.37 8.87 15.54
N ASP A 339 -26.70 9.14 14.28
CA ASP A 339 -27.92 8.63 13.64
C ASP A 339 -27.68 7.23 13.03
N PRO A 340 -28.74 6.45 12.73
CA PRO A 340 -28.57 5.10 12.18
C PRO A 340 -28.30 5.07 10.67
N GLU A 341 -28.34 6.21 9.99
CA GLU A 341 -28.15 6.30 8.55
C GLU A 341 -26.65 6.22 8.19
N ALA A 342 -26.36 5.93 6.92
CA ALA A 342 -24.99 5.88 6.42
C ALA A 342 -24.63 7.19 5.70
N GLU A 343 -23.40 7.63 5.91
CA GLU A 343 -22.77 8.75 5.21
C GLU A 343 -21.88 8.24 4.08
N LEU A 344 -21.61 9.07 3.08
CA LEU A 344 -20.57 8.83 2.09
C LEU A 344 -19.36 9.71 2.35
N VAL A 345 -18.17 9.14 2.25
CA VAL A 345 -16.92 9.90 2.15
C VAL A 345 -16.45 9.86 0.71
N ILE A 346 -16.26 11.02 0.09
CA ILE A 346 -15.73 11.14 -1.26
C ILE A 346 -14.40 11.88 -1.18
N VAL A 347 -13.35 11.28 -1.73
CA VAL A 347 -12.00 11.85 -1.78
C VAL A 347 -11.61 12.26 -3.20
N ASP A 348 -10.75 13.28 -3.28
CA ASP A 348 -10.33 13.93 -4.53
C ASP A 348 -11.54 14.31 -5.41
N ALA A 349 -12.56 14.89 -4.78
CA ALA A 349 -13.81 15.24 -5.44
C ALA A 349 -13.62 16.38 -6.46
N TYR A 350 -14.08 16.15 -7.68
CA TYR A 350 -14.01 17.10 -8.78
C TYR A 350 -14.85 18.37 -8.52
N ASP A 351 -14.19 19.54 -8.58
CA ASP A 351 -14.84 20.86 -8.58
C ASP A 351 -14.85 21.43 -10.01
N GLY A 352 -16.02 21.52 -10.64
CA GLY A 352 -16.21 22.06 -12.00
C GLY A 352 -15.94 23.57 -12.19
N SER A 353 -15.27 24.21 -11.22
CA SER A 353 -14.96 25.64 -11.13
C SER A 353 -14.28 26.29 -12.35
N ASN A 354 -13.60 25.54 -13.21
CA ASN A 354 -12.81 26.11 -14.31
C ASN A 354 -13.54 26.25 -15.66
N GLY A 355 -14.78 25.75 -15.80
CA GLY A 355 -15.57 25.93 -17.03
C GLY A 355 -14.96 25.31 -18.29
N ASP A 356 -13.81 24.64 -18.19
CA ASP A 356 -13.24 23.78 -19.21
C ASP A 356 -13.50 22.32 -18.83
N VAL A 357 -14.68 21.87 -19.23
CA VAL A 357 -15.14 20.49 -19.04
C VAL A 357 -14.33 19.51 -19.90
N SER A 358 -13.44 19.99 -20.78
CA SER A 358 -12.59 19.15 -21.66
C SER A 358 -11.23 18.80 -21.08
N THR A 359 -10.85 19.37 -19.93
CA THR A 359 -9.65 19.01 -19.18
C THR A 359 -10.04 18.50 -17.80
N SER A 360 -9.83 17.21 -17.57
CA SER A 360 -9.92 16.49 -16.29
C SER A 360 -9.15 17.22 -15.16
N SER A 361 -9.80 18.19 -14.55
CA SER A 361 -9.33 19.04 -13.46
C SER A 361 -9.50 18.34 -12.10
N TYR A 362 -8.56 17.46 -11.74
CA TYR A 362 -8.52 16.77 -10.43
C TYR A 362 -8.48 17.77 -9.26
N GLY A 363 -9.38 17.61 -8.30
CA GLY A 363 -9.71 18.57 -7.27
C GLY A 363 -9.54 17.97 -5.87
N SER A 364 -8.50 18.41 -5.17
CA SER A 364 -8.01 17.91 -3.87
C SER A 364 -8.91 18.20 -2.66
N SER A 365 -10.24 18.11 -2.82
CA SER A 365 -11.22 18.32 -1.77
C SER A 365 -11.85 16.99 -1.39
N SER A 366 -11.77 16.67 -0.09
CA SER A 366 -12.42 15.50 0.48
C SER A 366 -13.63 15.95 1.29
N ILE A 367 -14.75 15.25 1.13
CA ILE A 367 -16.06 15.65 1.68
C ILE A 367 -16.82 14.47 2.25
N ILE A 368 -17.72 14.76 3.19
CA ILE A 368 -18.76 13.87 3.67
C ILE A 368 -20.09 14.30 3.07
N ILE A 369 -20.87 13.32 2.64
CA ILE A 369 -22.27 13.45 2.26
C ILE A 369 -23.11 12.78 3.34
N ASP A 370 -23.91 13.60 3.99
CA ASP A 370 -24.71 13.25 5.15
C ASP A 370 -26.21 13.32 4.81
N ASN A 371 -27.05 12.66 5.60
CA ASN A 371 -28.51 12.72 5.49
C ASN A 371 -28.96 12.41 4.05
N ILE A 372 -28.48 11.30 3.50
CA ILE A 372 -28.70 10.91 2.10
C ILE A 372 -30.19 10.66 1.85
N ARG A 373 -30.69 11.26 0.76
CA ARG A 373 -32.10 11.21 0.36
C ARG A 373 -32.20 10.75 -1.09
N PHE A 374 -33.15 9.87 -1.35
CA PHE A 374 -33.42 9.33 -2.68
C PHE A 374 -34.73 9.91 -3.23
N ASP A 375 -34.71 10.36 -4.48
CA ASP A 375 -35.92 10.62 -5.26
C ASP A 375 -36.14 9.51 -6.32
N SER A 376 -36.96 9.79 -7.34
CA SER A 376 -37.26 8.83 -8.40
C SER A 376 -36.07 8.46 -9.29
N SER A 377 -35.04 9.31 -9.40
CA SER A 377 -33.94 9.15 -10.36
C SER A 377 -32.57 9.60 -9.85
N ARG A 378 -32.44 10.12 -8.62
CA ARG A 378 -31.19 10.66 -8.05
C ARG A 378 -31.12 10.50 -6.53
N ALA A 379 -29.91 10.55 -6.00
CA ALA A 379 -29.62 10.73 -4.58
C ALA A 379 -29.04 12.13 -4.32
N TYR A 380 -29.27 12.67 -3.12
CA TYR A 380 -28.69 13.94 -2.66
C TYR A 380 -28.60 13.98 -1.14
N GLY A 381 -27.58 14.64 -0.60
CA GLY A 381 -27.35 14.79 0.84
C GLY A 381 -26.95 16.20 1.24
N ASP A 382 -26.52 16.35 2.47
CA ASP A 382 -25.91 17.56 3.04
C ASP A 382 -24.39 17.42 2.99
N ILE A 383 -23.69 18.45 2.54
CA ILE A 383 -22.23 18.38 2.34
C ILE A 383 -21.52 18.90 3.58
N LYS A 384 -20.61 18.10 4.13
CA LYS A 384 -19.71 18.47 5.22
C LYS A 384 -18.25 18.39 4.73
N PRO A 385 -17.40 19.39 5.01
CA PRO A 385 -15.99 19.32 4.60
C PRO A 385 -15.19 18.37 5.51
N LEU A 386 -14.22 17.66 4.94
CA LEU A 386 -13.21 16.94 5.71
C LEU A 386 -11.96 17.82 5.97
N PRO A 387 -11.12 17.44 6.94
CA PRO A 387 -9.77 17.97 7.04
C PRO A 387 -9.05 17.90 5.69
N ILE A 388 -8.33 18.97 5.33
CA ILE A 388 -7.59 19.02 4.06
C ILE A 388 -6.56 17.87 3.96
N PRO A 389 -6.13 17.47 2.74
CA PRO A 389 -5.19 16.38 2.56
C PRO A 389 -3.87 16.59 3.29
N TYR A 390 -3.22 15.50 3.71
CA TYR A 390 -2.01 15.55 4.55
C TYR A 390 -0.88 16.39 3.93
N PHE A 391 -0.56 16.16 2.65
CA PHE A 391 0.54 16.87 1.98
C PHE A 391 0.33 18.39 1.90
N HIS A 392 -0.92 18.84 1.86
CA HIS A 392 -1.27 20.27 1.76
C HIS A 392 -0.96 21.03 3.05
N LYS A 393 -0.94 20.33 4.19
CA LYS A 393 -0.63 20.91 5.51
C LYS A 393 0.86 21.15 5.72
N GLN A 394 1.70 20.42 4.98
CA GLN A 394 3.12 20.28 5.28
C GLN A 394 3.95 21.15 4.33
N ASP A 395 4.68 22.13 4.89
CA ASP A 395 5.47 23.10 4.11
C ASP A 395 6.46 22.44 3.14
N ARG A 396 7.00 21.26 3.48
CA ARG A 396 8.01 20.54 2.68
C ARG A 396 7.52 20.09 1.29
N PHE A 397 6.21 19.96 1.09
CA PHE A 397 5.63 19.47 -0.17
C PHE A 397 5.11 20.59 -1.08
N LYS A 398 5.04 21.84 -0.60
CA LYS A 398 4.43 22.96 -1.34
C LYS A 398 5.06 23.22 -2.71
N ASP A 399 6.34 22.90 -2.88
CA ASP A 399 7.08 23.11 -4.13
C ASP A 399 7.24 21.84 -4.97
N SER A 400 6.59 20.73 -4.60
CA SER A 400 6.71 19.47 -5.33
C SER A 400 5.90 19.48 -6.62
N GLN A 401 6.51 18.95 -7.69
CA GLN A 401 5.84 18.78 -8.97
C GLN A 401 5.02 17.48 -8.92
N SER A 402 3.77 17.53 -9.37
CA SER A 402 2.90 16.37 -9.56
C SER A 402 2.48 16.27 -11.04
N LYS A 403 2.26 15.06 -11.54
CA LYS A 403 2.02 14.71 -12.95
C LYS A 403 0.79 15.41 -13.56
N PHE A 404 -0.20 15.78 -12.76
CA PHE A 404 -1.39 16.52 -13.22
C PHE A 404 -1.16 18.02 -13.48
N LEU A 405 0.07 18.51 -13.29
CA LEU A 405 0.42 19.90 -13.53
C LEU A 405 0.79 20.14 -15.01
N SER A 406 -0.23 20.17 -15.87
CA SER A 406 -0.19 21.21 -16.91
C SER A 406 -0.23 22.58 -16.19
N SER A 407 0.35 23.61 -16.79
CA SER A 407 0.78 24.90 -16.21
C SER A 407 -0.26 25.77 -15.46
N GLU A 408 -1.41 25.24 -15.04
CA GLU A 408 -2.57 25.98 -14.52
C GLU A 408 -2.89 25.75 -13.03
N PHE A 409 -2.33 24.72 -12.36
CA PHE A 409 -2.90 24.22 -11.08
C PHE A 409 -2.03 24.24 -9.81
N GLY A 410 -0.80 24.78 -9.87
CA GLY A 410 0.05 25.04 -8.70
C GLY A 410 0.79 23.81 -8.12
N THR A 411 1.97 24.02 -7.52
CA THR A 411 2.82 22.95 -6.97
C THR A 411 2.25 22.35 -5.67
N GLY A 412 2.56 21.07 -5.39
CA GLY A 412 2.29 20.42 -4.10
C GLY A 412 0.87 19.87 -3.87
N ARG A 413 0.07 19.66 -4.93
CA ARG A 413 -1.25 19.02 -4.79
C ARG A 413 -1.15 17.50 -4.66
N ALA A 414 -1.80 16.98 -3.63
CA ALA A 414 -2.06 15.55 -3.42
C ALA A 414 -3.16 15.01 -4.36
N HIS A 415 -3.05 13.72 -4.64
CA HIS A 415 -4.05 12.86 -5.26
C HIS A 415 -4.50 11.84 -4.19
N ASP A 416 -5.74 11.96 -3.72
CA ASP A 416 -6.31 11.08 -2.69
C ASP A 416 -7.06 9.95 -3.40
N ILE A 417 -6.49 8.75 -3.40
CA ILE A 417 -6.83 7.69 -4.36
C ILE A 417 -7.75 6.61 -3.82
N GLN A 418 -7.75 6.40 -2.51
CA GLN A 418 -8.53 5.36 -1.85
C GLN A 418 -9.03 5.90 -0.51
N VAL A 419 -10.22 5.47 -0.11
CA VAL A 419 -10.79 5.75 1.20
C VAL A 419 -11.42 4.50 1.79
N ASP A 420 -11.11 4.23 3.05
CA ASP A 420 -11.67 3.11 3.81
C ASP A 420 -12.18 3.60 5.16
N LEU A 421 -13.23 2.97 5.67
CA LEU A 421 -13.91 3.33 6.91
C LEU A 421 -13.85 2.15 7.87
N PHE A 422 -13.27 2.36 9.04
CA PHE A 422 -13.19 1.35 10.09
C PHE A 422 -12.93 2.01 11.44
N ASP A 423 -13.22 1.31 12.53
CA ASP A 423 -12.91 1.73 13.90
C ASP A 423 -11.39 1.54 14.14
N MET A 424 -10.61 2.62 13.97
CA MET A 424 -9.15 2.55 13.94
C MET A 424 -8.54 2.50 15.35
N ASP A 425 -9.22 3.09 16.33
CA ASP A 425 -8.75 3.20 17.71
C ASP A 425 -9.53 2.34 18.71
N ASN A 426 -10.51 1.58 18.22
CA ASN A 426 -11.33 0.61 18.95
C ASN A 426 -12.25 1.27 20.00
N ASP A 427 -12.72 2.48 19.73
CA ASP A 427 -13.64 3.20 20.61
C ASP A 427 -15.13 2.99 20.25
N GLY A 428 -15.40 2.34 19.12
CA GLY A 428 -16.71 1.92 18.65
C GLY A 428 -17.37 2.85 17.64
N ASP A 429 -16.77 4.00 17.30
CA ASP A 429 -17.16 4.79 16.14
C ASP A 429 -16.31 4.48 14.90
N GLN A 430 -16.83 4.81 13.71
CA GLN A 430 -16.10 4.62 12.46
C GLN A 430 -15.22 5.83 12.19
N ASP A 431 -13.98 5.56 11.82
CA ASP A 431 -13.01 6.55 11.38
C ASP A 431 -12.78 6.51 9.86
N ILE A 432 -11.95 7.44 9.36
CA ILE A 432 -11.63 7.53 7.93
C ILE A 432 -10.12 7.37 7.72
N LEU A 433 -9.75 6.42 6.86
CA LEU A 433 -8.41 6.23 6.30
C LEU A 433 -8.42 6.72 4.85
N VAL A 434 -7.49 7.59 4.48
CA VAL A 434 -7.33 8.07 3.10
C VAL A 434 -5.94 7.73 2.60
N SER A 435 -5.82 6.93 1.55
CA SER A 435 -4.57 6.78 0.82
C SER A 435 -4.35 8.00 -0.05
N SER A 436 -3.22 8.68 0.14
CA SER A 436 -2.89 9.91 -0.57
C SER A 436 -1.48 9.80 -1.15
N MET A 437 -1.28 10.36 -2.34
CA MET A 437 0.04 10.45 -2.95
C MET A 437 0.31 11.77 -3.66
N LEU A 438 1.58 12.15 -3.71
CA LEU A 438 2.12 13.12 -4.67
C LEU A 438 2.53 12.36 -5.93
N TRP A 439 1.58 12.17 -6.84
CA TRP A 439 1.86 11.39 -8.04
C TRP A 439 2.82 12.16 -8.97
N ASN A 440 3.98 11.58 -9.30
CA ASN A 440 4.93 12.08 -10.29
C ASN A 440 5.51 10.92 -11.12
N ASP A 441 5.83 11.17 -12.40
CA ASP A 441 6.57 10.22 -13.25
C ASP A 441 8.04 10.04 -12.82
N ASP A 442 8.60 11.00 -12.08
CA ASP A 442 9.94 10.93 -11.49
C ASP A 442 9.84 10.57 -10.00
N TYR A 443 10.50 9.48 -9.61
CA TYR A 443 10.62 9.02 -8.23
C TYR A 443 11.12 10.10 -7.26
N LYS A 444 11.84 11.11 -7.77
CA LYS A 444 12.46 12.15 -6.92
C LYS A 444 11.46 13.02 -6.17
N GLU A 445 10.26 13.22 -6.69
CA GLU A 445 9.23 14.08 -6.08
C GLU A 445 7.97 13.31 -5.66
N SER A 446 7.99 11.98 -5.81
CA SER A 446 6.91 11.10 -5.35
C SER A 446 6.89 11.00 -3.82
N ALA A 447 5.70 10.89 -3.26
CA ALA A 447 5.48 10.63 -1.84
C ALA A 447 4.10 10.00 -1.63
N GLY A 448 3.96 9.19 -0.58
CA GLY A 448 2.75 8.42 -0.26
C GLY A 448 2.48 8.46 1.23
N VAL A 449 1.20 8.51 1.62
CA VAL A 449 0.80 8.50 3.02
C VAL A 449 -0.60 7.91 3.17
N LEU A 450 -0.80 7.16 4.26
CA LEU A 450 -2.12 6.84 4.78
C LEU A 450 -2.52 7.94 5.78
N GLN A 451 -3.45 8.81 5.40
CA GLN A 451 -3.96 9.86 6.26
C GLN A 451 -5.05 9.30 7.19
N PHE A 452 -4.87 9.49 8.49
CA PHE A 452 -5.80 9.02 9.53
C PHE A 452 -6.64 10.18 10.03
N LEU A 453 -7.94 10.13 9.78
CA LEU A 453 -8.92 11.10 10.27
C LEU A 453 -9.77 10.42 11.33
N GLN A 454 -9.44 10.72 12.58
CA GLN A 454 -10.09 10.13 13.73
C GLN A 454 -11.41 10.86 14.02
N ASN A 455 -12.49 10.10 14.17
CA ASN A 455 -13.77 10.60 14.61
C ASN A 455 -13.68 11.08 16.07
N LYS A 456 -14.51 12.05 16.40
CA LYS A 456 -14.57 12.70 17.72
C LYS A 456 -16.01 12.66 18.24
N GLY A 457 -16.82 11.78 17.67
CA GLY A 457 -18.27 11.73 17.79
C GLY A 457 -18.99 12.72 16.87
N ASN A 458 -20.21 12.31 16.47
CA ASN A 458 -21.16 13.08 15.69
C ASN A 458 -20.57 13.62 14.35
N GLY A 459 -19.84 12.78 13.61
CA GLY A 459 -19.31 13.10 12.28
C GLY A 459 -18.26 14.21 12.25
N ARG A 460 -17.47 14.35 13.32
CA ARG A 460 -16.43 15.38 13.46
C ARG A 460 -15.05 14.77 13.48
N PHE A 461 -14.25 15.10 12.47
CA PHE A 461 -12.96 14.44 12.27
C PHE A 461 -11.76 15.31 12.65
N SER A 462 -10.72 14.68 13.19
CA SER A 462 -9.40 15.27 13.44
C SER A 462 -8.33 14.46 12.74
N ASP A 463 -7.46 15.13 12.00
CA ASP A 463 -6.29 14.48 11.43
C ASP A 463 -5.27 14.15 12.54
N ILE A 464 -4.97 12.86 12.71
CA ILE A 464 -4.00 12.34 13.67
C ILE A 464 -2.81 11.63 13.01
N THR A 465 -2.63 11.78 11.70
CA THR A 465 -1.65 11.03 10.89
C THR A 465 -0.25 11.00 11.50
N ASP A 466 0.32 12.16 11.87
CA ASP A 466 1.66 12.25 12.46
C ASP A 466 1.78 11.59 13.86
N LYS A 467 0.65 11.28 14.52
CA LYS A 467 0.59 10.58 15.81
C LYS A 467 0.22 9.11 15.67
N ALA A 468 -0.48 8.75 14.60
CA ALA A 468 -0.94 7.40 14.33
C ALA A 468 0.14 6.58 13.64
N LEU A 469 0.86 7.14 12.67
CA LEU A 469 1.85 6.41 11.88
C LEU A 469 3.21 6.31 12.60
N TYR A 470 3.70 5.08 12.73
CA TYR A 470 5.02 4.75 13.25
C TYR A 470 5.81 3.91 12.26
N ASN A 471 7.11 4.17 12.20
CA ASN A 471 8.04 3.51 11.29
C ASN A 471 7.65 3.60 9.79
N TYR A 472 6.77 4.52 9.42
CA TYR A 472 6.20 4.63 8.08
C TYR A 472 7.04 5.55 7.20
N ASN A 473 7.47 5.10 6.03
CA ASN A 473 8.24 5.92 5.10
C ASN A 473 7.34 6.67 4.10
N LEU A 474 7.56 7.97 3.95
CA LEU A 474 6.78 8.81 3.03
C LEU A 474 7.30 8.81 1.59
N GLY A 475 8.42 8.16 1.30
CA GLY A 475 9.01 8.07 -0.03
C GLY A 475 8.34 7.06 -0.95
N ASN A 476 7.38 6.27 -0.45
CA ASN A 476 6.60 5.31 -1.22
C ASN A 476 5.45 5.95 -2.00
N GLN A 477 4.71 5.16 -2.78
CA GLN A 477 3.41 5.56 -3.34
C GLN A 477 2.29 5.20 -2.35
N GLY A 478 1.12 5.83 -2.48
CA GLY A 478 -0.07 5.46 -1.71
C GLY A 478 -0.66 4.14 -2.20
N GLY A 479 -1.34 3.39 -1.32
CA GLY A 479 -2.05 2.15 -1.67
C GLY A 479 -3.37 2.41 -2.39
N HIS A 480 -3.59 1.82 -3.56
CA HIS A 480 -4.91 1.80 -4.21
C HIS A 480 -5.82 0.73 -3.59
N ASP A 481 -5.27 -0.46 -3.32
CA ASP A 481 -6.05 -1.58 -2.79
C ASP A 481 -5.68 -1.85 -1.33
N ASN A 482 -6.31 -1.13 -0.40
CA ASN A 482 -6.13 -1.43 1.03
C ASN A 482 -6.98 -2.65 1.42
N LEU A 483 -6.44 -3.50 2.28
CA LEU A 483 -7.16 -4.59 2.91
C LEU A 483 -7.05 -4.48 4.43
N LEU A 484 -8.21 -4.53 5.09
CA LEU A 484 -8.35 -4.38 6.53
C LEU A 484 -8.63 -5.74 7.17
N MET A 485 -7.68 -6.25 7.97
CA MET A 485 -7.84 -7.54 8.67
C MET A 485 -6.88 -7.66 9.85
N ASP A 486 -7.19 -8.51 10.83
CA ASP A 486 -6.27 -8.88 11.93
C ASP A 486 -5.28 -9.97 11.45
N VAL A 487 -4.02 -9.60 11.15
CA VAL A 487 -3.02 -10.54 10.62
C VAL A 487 -2.16 -11.20 11.70
N ASN A 488 -2.12 -10.63 12.90
CA ASN A 488 -1.28 -11.13 14.01
C ASN A 488 -2.11 -11.84 15.11
N GLY A 489 -3.44 -11.80 15.00
CA GLY A 489 -4.39 -12.46 15.89
C GLY A 489 -4.59 -11.78 17.24
N ASP A 490 -4.18 -10.51 17.39
CA ASP A 490 -4.28 -9.73 18.63
C ASP A 490 -5.64 -9.06 18.83
N GLY A 491 -6.57 -9.22 17.87
CA GLY A 491 -7.93 -8.74 17.95
C GLY A 491 -8.14 -7.31 17.46
N PHE A 492 -7.10 -6.65 16.93
CA PHE A 492 -7.20 -5.34 16.31
C PHE A 492 -7.07 -5.46 14.79
N ILE A 493 -7.76 -4.58 14.05
CA ILE A 493 -7.69 -4.56 12.59
C ILE A 493 -6.39 -3.89 12.14
N ASP A 494 -5.59 -4.62 11.38
CA ASP A 494 -4.37 -4.16 10.71
C ASP A 494 -4.67 -3.67 9.29
N ILE A 495 -3.72 -2.97 8.67
CA ILE A 495 -3.85 -2.47 7.29
C ILE A 495 -2.78 -3.11 6.41
N LEU A 496 -3.20 -3.69 5.29
CA LEU A 496 -2.32 -4.09 4.20
C LEU A 496 -2.56 -3.13 3.03
N ALA A 497 -1.63 -2.21 2.79
CA ALA A 497 -1.73 -1.30 1.65
C ALA A 497 -1.00 -1.93 0.45
N VAL A 498 -1.69 -2.04 -0.67
CA VAL A 498 -1.16 -2.72 -1.86
C VAL A 498 -1.08 -1.73 -3.02
N ASP A 499 0.13 -1.57 -3.55
CA ASP A 499 0.32 -0.92 -4.85
C ASP A 499 1.63 -1.31 -5.53
N ALA A 500 1.74 -1.00 -6.82
CA ALA A 500 2.98 -1.10 -7.56
C ALA A 500 3.94 0.02 -7.16
N SER A 501 5.18 -0.34 -6.87
CA SER A 501 6.22 0.62 -6.51
C SER A 501 6.66 1.45 -7.71
N THR A 502 7.08 2.69 -7.45
CA THR A 502 7.72 3.51 -8.49
C THR A 502 9.03 2.88 -8.93
N ARG A 503 9.31 2.92 -10.24
CA ARG A 503 10.51 2.31 -10.82
C ARG A 503 11.33 3.31 -11.59
N VAL A 504 12.63 3.08 -11.63
CA VAL A 504 13.59 3.90 -12.36
C VAL A 504 14.35 3.05 -13.36
N ALA A 505 14.51 3.59 -14.57
CA ALA A 505 15.31 2.95 -15.61
C ALA A 505 16.80 3.13 -15.33
N GLU A 506 17.55 2.04 -15.39
CA GLU A 506 19.00 2.00 -15.23
C GLU A 506 19.64 1.23 -16.41
N PRO A 507 20.81 1.66 -16.92
CA PRO A 507 21.52 0.89 -17.94
C PRO A 507 21.87 -0.52 -17.45
N HIS A 508 21.57 -1.54 -18.25
CA HIS A 508 21.84 -2.94 -17.94
C HIS A 508 22.31 -3.73 -19.16
N GLU A 509 23.24 -4.66 -18.93
CA GLU A 509 23.83 -5.50 -19.97
C GLU A 509 23.33 -6.94 -19.83
N TRP A 510 22.53 -7.37 -20.80
CA TRP A 510 22.16 -8.77 -20.95
C TRP A 510 23.13 -9.48 -21.90
N THR A 511 23.01 -10.80 -22.02
CA THR A 511 23.84 -11.59 -22.92
C THR A 511 23.65 -11.17 -24.38
N GLY A 512 24.53 -10.28 -24.87
CA GLY A 512 24.58 -9.85 -26.27
C GLY A 512 23.91 -8.51 -26.59
N TRP A 513 23.34 -7.78 -25.61
CA TRP A 513 22.85 -6.41 -25.82
C TRP A 513 22.86 -5.57 -24.54
N ILE A 514 22.87 -4.24 -24.69
CA ILE A 514 22.72 -3.27 -23.58
C ILE A 514 21.36 -2.59 -23.73
N GLY A 515 20.58 -2.52 -22.65
CA GLY A 515 19.28 -1.87 -22.58
C GLY A 515 19.06 -1.18 -21.24
N GLU A 516 17.80 -1.02 -20.86
CA GLU A 516 17.39 -0.43 -19.58
C GLU A 516 16.66 -1.48 -18.75
N ILE A 517 17.06 -1.61 -17.47
CA ILE A 517 16.37 -2.40 -16.45
C ILE A 517 15.67 -1.45 -15.50
N TYR A 518 14.45 -1.79 -15.07
CA TYR A 518 13.68 -0.96 -14.14
C TYR A 518 13.82 -1.49 -12.71
N ARG A 519 14.24 -0.66 -11.77
CA ARG A 519 14.37 -1.03 -10.34
C ARG A 519 13.52 -0.14 -9.46
N VAL A 520 13.08 -0.68 -8.33
CA VAL A 520 12.50 0.14 -7.26
C VAL A 520 13.63 0.83 -6.50
N PRO A 521 13.66 2.18 -6.43
CA PRO A 521 14.61 2.88 -5.57
C PRO A 521 14.39 2.50 -4.11
N ASP A 522 15.46 2.52 -3.29
CA ASP A 522 15.28 2.35 -1.86
C ASP A 522 14.23 3.32 -1.31
N GLN A 523 13.45 2.83 -0.37
CA GLN A 523 12.41 3.56 0.35
C GLN A 523 11.22 3.99 -0.52
N ALA A 524 11.10 3.43 -1.73
CA ALA A 524 9.99 3.70 -2.65
C ALA A 524 9.03 2.50 -2.83
N TRP A 525 9.03 1.54 -1.89
CA TRP A 525 8.15 0.37 -1.93
C TRP A 525 6.73 0.73 -1.53
N ALA A 526 5.77 0.45 -2.40
CA ALA A 526 4.37 0.86 -2.18
C ALA A 526 3.53 -0.17 -1.41
N ASN A 527 3.97 -1.42 -1.33
CA ASN A 527 3.32 -2.43 -0.49
C ASN A 527 3.71 -2.22 0.98
N GLU A 528 2.73 -2.25 1.88
CA GLU A 528 2.91 -2.02 3.31
C GLU A 528 2.07 -3.00 4.14
N VAL A 529 2.61 -3.39 5.32
CA VAL A 529 1.87 -4.10 6.37
C VAL A 529 1.97 -3.26 7.64
N LEU A 530 0.85 -2.67 8.05
CA LEU A 530 0.77 -1.81 9.23
C LEU A 530 0.02 -2.54 10.35
N ILE A 531 0.72 -2.83 11.43
CA ILE A 531 0.14 -3.47 12.62
C ILE A 531 -0.52 -2.42 13.51
N ASN A 532 -1.79 -2.61 13.83
CA ASN A 532 -2.51 -1.80 14.81
C ASN A 532 -2.09 -2.21 16.21
N THR A 533 -1.66 -1.23 16.99
CA THR A 533 -1.22 -1.44 18.37
C THR A 533 -2.37 -1.50 19.38
N GLY A 534 -3.61 -1.25 18.94
CA GLY A 534 -4.83 -1.30 19.75
C GLY A 534 -5.22 0.00 20.43
N ASN A 535 -4.54 1.11 20.12
CA ASN A 535 -4.84 2.43 20.69
C ASN A 535 -4.74 3.58 19.66
N GLY A 536 -5.08 3.27 18.40
CA GLY A 536 -5.09 4.25 17.30
C GLY A 536 -3.70 4.58 16.76
N LYS A 537 -2.70 3.71 16.98
CA LYS A 537 -1.36 3.79 16.37
C LYS A 537 -1.07 2.56 15.54
N PHE A 538 -0.43 2.78 14.41
CA PHE A 538 -0.13 1.80 13.38
C PHE A 538 1.37 1.79 13.09
N VAL A 539 1.99 0.61 13.11
CA VAL A 539 3.43 0.46 12.87
C VAL A 539 3.64 -0.21 11.52
N SER A 540 4.36 0.43 10.59
CA SER A 540 4.81 -0.24 9.35
C SER A 540 5.89 -1.28 9.68
N THR A 541 5.66 -2.53 9.25
CA THR A 541 6.43 -3.70 9.69
C THR A 541 7.10 -4.49 8.57
N LEU A 542 6.73 -4.32 7.29
CA LEU A 542 7.28 -5.15 6.19
C LEU A 542 7.78 -4.36 4.98
N TRP A 543 7.83 -3.02 5.05
CA TRP A 543 8.20 -2.16 3.91
C TRP A 543 9.55 -2.52 3.25
N GLU A 544 10.66 -2.59 4.01
CA GLU A 544 11.96 -3.07 3.50
C GLU A 544 11.94 -4.57 3.18
N GLY A 545 11.12 -5.36 3.88
CA GLY A 545 10.97 -6.80 3.66
C GLY A 545 10.45 -7.13 2.26
N PHE A 546 9.56 -6.31 1.67
CA PHE A 546 9.12 -6.50 0.29
C PHE A 546 10.27 -6.41 -0.72
N ALA A 547 11.31 -5.61 -0.44
CA ALA A 547 12.50 -5.55 -1.27
C ALA A 547 13.24 -6.90 -1.30
N GLU A 548 13.35 -7.55 -0.14
CA GLU A 548 14.00 -8.85 0.00
C GLU A 548 13.17 -9.96 -0.64
N LEU A 549 11.84 -9.91 -0.48
CA LEU A 549 10.91 -10.84 -1.16
C LEU A 549 10.98 -10.72 -2.69
N ASP A 550 11.08 -9.49 -3.21
CA ASP A 550 11.28 -9.24 -4.64
C ASP A 550 12.61 -9.81 -5.15
N GLN A 551 13.71 -9.60 -4.43
CA GLN A 551 15.03 -10.15 -4.81
C GLN A 551 15.03 -11.69 -4.83
N ARG A 552 14.33 -12.31 -3.88
CA ARG A 552 14.18 -13.78 -3.82
C ARG A 552 13.33 -14.30 -4.98
N THR A 553 12.27 -13.59 -5.35
CA THR A 553 11.44 -13.89 -6.53
C THR A 553 12.24 -13.76 -7.84
N GLU A 554 13.03 -12.68 -7.97
CA GLU A 554 13.95 -12.46 -9.09
C GLU A 554 14.98 -13.61 -9.21
N SER A 555 15.49 -14.09 -8.08
CA SER A 555 16.44 -15.20 -8.05
C SER A 555 15.83 -16.50 -8.59
N ILE A 556 14.53 -16.74 -8.37
CA ILE A 556 13.80 -17.87 -8.95
C ILE A 556 13.72 -17.72 -10.47
N LEU A 557 13.33 -16.54 -10.99
CA LEU A 557 13.27 -16.28 -12.43
C LEU A 557 14.63 -16.50 -13.10
N LYS A 558 15.71 -15.95 -12.52
CA LYS A 558 17.08 -16.13 -13.03
C LYS A 558 17.55 -17.58 -13.05
N SER A 559 16.99 -18.43 -12.20
CA SER A 559 17.33 -19.86 -12.15
C SER A 559 16.92 -20.62 -13.42
N TYR A 560 15.92 -20.11 -14.17
CA TYR A 560 15.51 -20.66 -15.47
C TYR A 560 16.54 -20.40 -16.59
N GLY A 561 17.50 -19.50 -16.37
CA GLY A 561 18.59 -19.19 -17.28
C GLY A 561 18.63 -17.71 -17.68
N PRO A 562 19.68 -17.29 -18.41
CA PRO A 562 19.96 -15.87 -18.69
C PRO A 562 18.89 -15.17 -19.53
N THR A 563 18.04 -15.91 -20.26
CA THR A 563 16.92 -15.34 -21.03
C THR A 563 15.73 -14.95 -20.14
N TYR A 564 15.69 -15.41 -18.89
CA TYR A 564 14.64 -15.13 -17.92
C TYR A 564 15.03 -14.03 -16.93
N GLU A 565 16.17 -13.36 -17.14
CA GLU A 565 16.47 -12.14 -16.40
C GLU A 565 15.44 -11.07 -16.78
N PRO A 566 14.62 -10.59 -15.82
CA PRO A 566 13.48 -9.75 -16.16
C PRO A 566 13.93 -8.32 -16.52
N TYR A 567 13.11 -7.62 -17.32
CA TYR A 567 13.35 -6.23 -17.70
C TYR A 567 13.09 -5.25 -16.55
N PHE A 568 12.44 -5.70 -15.48
CA PHE A 568 12.24 -4.96 -14.24
C PHE A 568 12.46 -5.89 -13.06
N LEU A 569 12.97 -5.36 -11.95
CA LEU A 569 13.38 -6.11 -10.77
C LEU A 569 12.50 -5.72 -9.57
N GLY A 570 11.30 -6.30 -9.50
CA GLY A 570 10.36 -6.10 -8.41
C GLY A 570 9.39 -4.92 -8.58
N GLY A 571 8.76 -4.55 -7.46
CA GLY A 571 7.81 -3.45 -7.35
C GLY A 571 6.42 -3.76 -7.88
N GLN A 572 6.03 -5.03 -7.91
CA GLN A 572 4.68 -5.46 -8.28
C GLN A 572 3.76 -5.44 -7.05
N LYS A 573 2.45 -5.44 -7.29
CA LYS A 573 1.46 -5.59 -6.22
C LYS A 573 1.60 -6.97 -5.57
N TYR A 574 1.58 -7.01 -4.25
CA TYR A 574 1.50 -8.24 -3.46
C TYR A 574 0.05 -8.40 -3.00
N PHE A 575 -0.72 -9.26 -3.65
CA PHE A 575 -2.14 -9.49 -3.33
C PHE A 575 -2.26 -10.36 -2.08
N PRO A 576 -2.64 -9.79 -0.92
CA PRO A 576 -2.68 -10.53 0.34
C PRO A 576 -3.81 -11.57 0.40
N TYR A 577 -3.57 -12.62 1.17
CA TYR A 577 -4.58 -13.57 1.62
C TYR A 577 -4.24 -14.04 3.05
N LEU A 578 -5.25 -14.51 3.79
CA LEU A 578 -5.07 -15.08 5.13
C LEU A 578 -5.65 -16.49 5.16
N LEU A 579 -4.81 -17.48 5.49
CA LEU A 579 -5.26 -18.86 5.64
C LEU A 579 -6.13 -19.01 6.89
N ALA A 580 -7.03 -20.01 6.91
CA ALA A 580 -7.83 -20.35 8.09
C ALA A 580 -6.97 -20.65 9.35
N ASP A 581 -5.75 -21.13 9.13
CA ASP A 581 -4.78 -21.35 10.19
C ASP A 581 -3.96 -20.10 10.57
N GLY A 582 -4.38 -18.90 10.12
CA GLY A 582 -3.87 -17.58 10.48
C GLY A 582 -2.51 -17.21 9.87
N ARG A 583 -2.00 -17.99 8.92
CA ARG A 583 -0.79 -17.62 8.18
C ARG A 583 -1.13 -16.59 7.12
N LEU A 584 -0.39 -15.47 7.13
CA LEU A 584 -0.43 -14.46 6.09
C LEU A 584 0.33 -14.96 4.86
N GLY A 585 -0.22 -14.69 3.68
CA GLY A 585 0.50 -14.87 2.42
C GLY A 585 0.11 -13.82 1.40
N PHE A 586 0.84 -13.84 0.29
CA PHE A 586 0.66 -12.93 -0.82
C PHE A 586 0.82 -13.69 -2.13
N ILE A 587 0.03 -13.30 -3.13
CA ILE A 587 0.28 -13.64 -4.52
C ILE A 587 0.94 -12.43 -5.18
N THR A 588 2.10 -12.64 -5.79
CA THR A 588 2.76 -11.64 -6.62
C THR A 588 3.08 -12.21 -7.99
N TYR A 589 3.53 -11.37 -8.92
CA TYR A 589 3.83 -11.80 -10.28
C TYR A 589 5.09 -11.13 -10.83
N GLY A 590 5.65 -11.71 -11.88
CA GLY A 590 6.80 -11.16 -12.60
C GLY A 590 6.72 -11.51 -14.08
N VAL A 591 7.33 -10.69 -14.95
CA VAL A 591 7.34 -10.94 -16.40
C VAL A 591 8.76 -11.20 -16.87
N ALA A 592 8.97 -12.34 -17.50
CA ALA A 592 10.26 -12.75 -18.04
C ALA A 592 10.07 -13.63 -19.29
N ASN A 593 10.88 -13.41 -20.32
CA ASN A 593 10.88 -14.22 -21.55
C ASN A 593 9.48 -14.45 -22.16
N GLU A 594 8.71 -13.37 -22.35
CA GLU A 594 7.34 -13.38 -22.89
C GLU A 594 6.37 -14.26 -22.07
N ARG A 595 6.64 -14.43 -20.78
CA ARG A 595 5.81 -15.15 -19.83
C ARG A 595 5.58 -14.32 -18.59
N GLU A 596 4.40 -14.49 -18.01
CA GLU A 596 4.02 -13.95 -16.72
C GLU A 596 4.03 -15.10 -15.70
N PHE A 597 4.85 -14.96 -14.68
CA PHE A 597 5.04 -15.92 -13.60
C PHE A 597 4.27 -15.44 -12.37
N TYR A 598 3.63 -16.37 -11.68
CA TYR A 598 2.93 -16.15 -10.42
C TYR A 598 3.66 -16.83 -9.28
N PHE A 599 3.73 -16.15 -8.14
CA PHE A 599 4.43 -16.62 -6.96
C PHE A 599 3.53 -16.56 -5.74
N ASP A 600 3.55 -17.64 -4.98
CA ASP A 600 3.01 -17.73 -3.63
C ASP A 600 4.12 -17.36 -2.64
N VAL A 601 3.92 -16.27 -1.91
CA VAL A 601 4.82 -15.78 -0.86
C VAL A 601 4.10 -15.92 0.47
N ARG A 602 4.46 -16.92 1.28
CA ARG A 602 3.65 -17.36 2.42
C ARG A 602 4.44 -17.49 3.70
N ALA A 603 3.91 -16.96 4.79
CA ALA A 603 4.51 -17.13 6.11
C ALA A 603 4.48 -18.62 6.53
N ASN A 604 5.58 -19.09 7.10
CA ASN A 604 5.75 -20.45 7.59
C ASN A 604 5.00 -20.71 8.92
N SER A 605 4.60 -19.65 9.60
CA SER A 605 3.78 -19.66 10.81
C SER A 605 2.92 -18.40 10.86
N ARG A 606 1.94 -18.37 11.76
CA ARG A 606 1.23 -17.11 12.07
C ARG A 606 2.24 -16.04 12.48
N LEU A 607 1.90 -14.79 12.18
CA LEU A 607 2.61 -13.65 12.75
C LEU A 607 2.21 -13.52 14.23
N HIS A 608 3.16 -13.15 15.08
CA HIS A 608 2.94 -12.90 16.50
C HIS A 608 3.34 -11.47 16.86
N THR A 609 3.04 -11.05 18.09
CA THR A 609 3.24 -9.66 18.54
C THR A 609 4.61 -9.38 19.14
N GLY A 610 5.52 -10.34 19.21
CA GLY A 610 6.87 -10.16 19.77
C GLY A 610 7.85 -9.51 18.78
N PRO A 611 9.12 -9.31 19.19
CA PRO A 611 10.18 -8.83 18.32
C PRO A 611 10.26 -9.67 17.05
N ASN A 612 10.34 -9.02 15.89
CA ASN A 612 10.41 -9.66 14.58
C ASN A 612 9.27 -10.65 14.30
N ALA A 613 8.07 -10.32 14.78
CA ALA A 613 6.87 -11.15 14.71
C ALA A 613 7.01 -12.54 15.35
N THR A 614 7.90 -12.68 16.34
CA THR A 614 8.09 -13.91 17.10
C THR A 614 7.07 -14.07 18.23
N ASP A 615 6.87 -15.31 18.67
CA ASP A 615 5.98 -15.63 19.79
C ASP A 615 6.62 -15.24 21.15
N PRO A 616 6.12 -14.19 21.83
CA PRO A 616 6.70 -13.70 23.08
C PRO A 616 6.49 -14.67 24.25
N SER A 617 5.56 -15.63 24.14
CA SER A 617 5.34 -16.67 25.17
C SER A 617 6.56 -17.58 25.33
N ARG A 618 7.36 -17.76 24.25
CA ARG A 618 8.61 -18.53 24.27
C ARG A 618 9.67 -17.91 25.20
N HIS A 619 9.53 -16.63 25.51
CA HIS A 619 10.39 -15.88 26.44
C HIS A 619 9.72 -15.64 27.80
N GLY A 620 8.58 -16.30 28.07
CA GLY A 620 7.84 -16.16 29.34
C GLY A 620 7.04 -14.86 29.46
N ALA A 621 6.77 -14.18 28.34
CA ALA A 621 6.02 -12.93 28.26
C ALA A 621 4.76 -13.09 27.41
N ALA A 622 3.94 -14.11 27.67
CA ALA A 622 2.67 -14.28 26.96
C ALA A 622 1.82 -12.99 27.01
N GLY A 623 1.29 -12.60 25.86
CA GLY A 623 0.54 -11.35 25.66
C GLY A 623 1.37 -10.09 25.44
N TYR A 624 2.70 -10.12 25.60
CA TYR A 624 3.53 -8.96 25.27
C TYR A 624 3.42 -8.58 23.79
N ASN A 625 3.35 -7.28 23.49
CA ASN A 625 3.26 -6.74 22.14
C ASN A 625 4.38 -5.68 21.96
N GLU A 626 5.35 -5.98 21.11
CA GLU A 626 6.51 -5.16 20.79
C GLU A 626 6.09 -3.82 20.17
N TYR A 627 5.11 -3.86 19.26
CA TYR A 627 4.57 -2.71 18.56
C TYR A 627 3.94 -1.72 19.53
N TYR A 628 3.05 -2.21 20.41
CA TYR A 628 2.46 -1.42 21.47
C TYR A 628 3.52 -0.90 22.45
N TYR A 629 4.41 -1.77 22.91
CA TYR A 629 5.37 -1.40 23.95
C TYR A 629 6.32 -0.28 23.51
N LEU A 630 6.85 -0.35 22.29
CA LEU A 630 7.79 0.65 21.80
C LEU A 630 7.10 1.96 21.39
N THR A 631 5.83 1.93 20.97
CA THR A 631 5.07 3.15 20.68
C THR A 631 4.60 3.89 21.95
N GLU A 632 4.48 3.18 23.08
CA GLU A 632 4.13 3.75 24.39
C GLU A 632 5.33 4.16 25.24
N ASN A 633 6.53 3.69 24.93
CA ASN A 633 7.73 3.91 25.75
C ASN A 633 8.90 4.49 24.92
N PRO A 634 8.86 5.78 24.54
CA PRO A 634 9.91 6.41 23.73
C PRO A 634 11.30 6.43 24.40
N ASP A 635 11.35 6.38 25.74
CA ASP A 635 12.60 6.24 26.48
C ASP A 635 13.27 4.89 26.21
N VAL A 636 12.48 3.82 26.07
CA VAL A 636 12.96 2.48 25.73
C VAL A 636 13.44 2.42 24.29
N VAL A 637 12.74 3.05 23.35
CA VAL A 637 13.19 3.18 21.96
C VAL A 637 14.60 3.78 21.89
N ALA A 638 14.89 4.80 22.72
CA ALA A 638 16.21 5.41 22.77
C ALA A 638 17.29 4.48 23.35
N LEU A 639 16.94 3.59 24.28
CA LEU A 639 17.85 2.60 24.86
C LEU A 639 18.16 1.47 23.87
N VAL A 640 17.15 0.95 23.17
CA VAL A 640 17.33 -0.08 22.13
C VAL A 640 18.20 0.46 21.00
N LYS A 641 17.95 1.70 20.53
CA LYS A 641 18.79 2.34 19.49
C LYS A 641 20.24 2.57 19.91
N LYS A 642 20.55 2.61 21.21
CA LYS A 642 21.92 2.68 21.73
C LYS A 642 22.59 1.30 21.89
N GLY A 643 21.84 0.22 21.69
CA GLY A 643 22.29 -1.14 21.96
C GLY A 643 22.39 -1.46 23.45
N GLU A 644 21.71 -0.70 24.32
CA GLU A 644 21.62 -1.04 25.76
C GLU A 644 20.66 -2.22 26.01
N PHE A 645 19.70 -2.43 25.11
CA PHE A 645 18.83 -3.60 25.01
C PHE A 645 18.72 -4.00 23.54
N GLU A 646 18.56 -5.30 23.26
CA GLU A 646 18.35 -5.85 21.92
C GLU A 646 16.99 -5.44 21.34
N ASN A 647 15.95 -5.38 22.18
CA ASN A 647 14.57 -5.08 21.79
C ASN A 647 13.71 -4.63 22.99
N GLY A 648 12.45 -4.27 22.72
CA GLY A 648 11.51 -3.88 23.77
C GLY A 648 11.20 -5.02 24.75
N LEU A 649 11.10 -6.26 24.25
CA LEU A 649 10.77 -7.43 25.07
C LEU A 649 11.83 -7.68 26.15
N GLU A 650 13.11 -7.58 25.81
CA GLU A 650 14.21 -7.69 26.77
C GLU A 650 14.09 -6.61 27.86
N HIS A 651 13.93 -5.34 27.47
CA HIS A 651 13.74 -4.26 28.43
C HIS A 651 12.51 -4.48 29.32
N TYR A 652 11.39 -4.96 28.76
CA TYR A 652 10.18 -5.27 29.51
C TYR A 652 10.43 -6.37 30.56
N LEU A 653 11.11 -7.45 30.16
CA LEU A 653 11.42 -8.58 31.05
C LEU A 653 12.37 -8.19 32.19
N GLU A 654 13.38 -7.37 31.91
CA GLU A 654 14.38 -6.97 32.89
C GLU A 654 13.90 -5.86 33.83
N ILE A 655 13.21 -4.85 33.29
CA ILE A 655 12.91 -3.60 34.00
C ILE A 655 11.43 -3.26 33.91
N GLY A 656 10.89 -3.17 32.69
CA GLY A 656 9.57 -2.55 32.45
C GLY A 656 8.42 -3.22 33.21
N LYS A 657 8.45 -4.55 33.35
CA LYS A 657 7.45 -5.31 34.10
C LYS A 657 7.46 -4.95 35.60
N ALA A 658 8.64 -4.77 36.18
CA ALA A 658 8.78 -4.36 37.59
C ALA A 658 8.36 -2.90 37.80
N GLU A 659 8.53 -2.05 36.79
CA GLU A 659 8.04 -0.67 36.76
C GLU A 659 6.51 -0.56 36.55
N GLY A 660 5.84 -1.66 36.20
CA GLY A 660 4.40 -1.67 35.94
C GLY A 660 4.00 -1.13 34.57
N ARG A 661 4.93 -1.11 33.60
CA ARG A 661 4.62 -0.77 32.21
C ARG A 661 3.67 -1.82 31.63
N ARG A 662 2.71 -1.37 30.82
CA ARG A 662 1.77 -2.26 30.13
C ARG A 662 2.48 -2.97 29.00
N ALA A 663 2.14 -4.24 28.79
CA ALA A 663 2.76 -5.07 27.76
C ALA A 663 1.95 -5.09 26.45
N PHE A 664 0.69 -4.67 26.47
CA PHE A 664 -0.25 -4.67 25.35
C PHE A 664 -1.38 -3.66 25.63
N ALA A 665 -2.14 -3.30 24.59
CA ALA A 665 -3.29 -2.40 24.68
C ALA A 665 -4.50 -3.03 25.39
N GLU A 666 -5.40 -2.18 25.89
CA GLU A 666 -6.68 -2.66 26.42
C GLU A 666 -7.53 -3.26 25.30
N GLY A 667 -8.24 -4.35 25.56
CA GLY A 667 -9.03 -5.06 24.55
C GLY A 667 -8.27 -6.14 23.77
N ALA A 668 -6.93 -6.18 23.86
CA ALA A 668 -6.12 -7.14 23.10
C ALA A 668 -6.46 -8.60 23.46
N VAL A 669 -6.51 -9.45 22.44
CA VAL A 669 -6.65 -10.90 22.56
C VAL A 669 -5.30 -11.51 22.89
N VAL A 670 -5.08 -11.79 24.18
CA VAL A 670 -3.88 -12.49 24.65
C VAL A 670 -4.02 -13.99 24.43
N ARG A 671 -3.09 -14.59 23.69
CA ARG A 671 -3.07 -16.03 23.38
C ARG A 671 -1.87 -16.74 23.99
#